data_AF-A0A8M1PBX0-F1
#
_entry.id   AF-A0A8M1PBX0-F1
#
_cell.length_a   1.000
_cell.length_b   1.000
_cell.length_c   1.000
_cell.angle_alpha   90.00
_cell.angle_beta   90.00
_cell.angle_gamma   90.00
#
_symmetry.space_group_name_H-M   'P 1'
#
loop_
_entity.id
_entity.type
_entity.pdbx_description
1 polymer ?
#
loop_
_entity_poly.entity_id
_entity_poly.type
_entity_poly.pdbx_seq_one_letter_code
_entity_poly.pdbx_strand_id
1 'polypeptide(L)'
;MRDGLTGLCIGIILLLNGGLVVMRRQDSSSALGSIFRTRCAARCLSLHSTRIALSPRHFQSNGSLGWCQSHKQCAKCLEPCKDSWELKDGPCRDLCEHAFPKRHGECVTSCEFLRSVMVVKQGDCPPPERASGFAAACVEGCEEDGECSGQKKCCPNGCGHTCQSPKNLYRGAPLKPRKELVFEELESGVLEVRWSSKFNVSAEPVLNVLQRRWNYGIHPSEDGATEWQVVARTSEERVWLTDIRPGRWYQFRVAAVNVHGTRGYTTPSRHFRSSKDPPPPPAPSDLHVSDMTFGADHSASVRLSWSISADLDIPVNHYKLSWSSSDHTLPPKLKKRETVNGDSTYAELDDLRENGSYTVELQAVSYWGQVPLKSSKAILQFTTSQTQSDLEPTVSPVFIKPQSDLLDVGTPFYQDGQLQVRVYWKKKDPTVNRYRVQWAPEFCSHNRSRTQEKLITQENFASLSGLQFSCKYKVIIQPVGLKGRAQVESTTFYTPSCATIQSKSPKPIPCSSVPVVQPKVLVKAENLTAAFSVYLGNVTGLFSWVVAMPQQPQQVTGYQVTWAEVITESRRNNLPNSLISQSQILPPERNILVVSGLQLASLYRLEVQVITAAGQGPATSRTFQTPTHSKPVLHYKPRIKKHHLRSVIERH
;
A
#
# COMPACT_ATOMS: atom_id res chain seq x y z
N MET A 1 26.02 26.65 -71.40
CA MET A 1 24.68 27.29 -71.26
C MET A 1 23.92 26.49 -70.21
N ARG A 2 23.67 27.14 -69.08
CA ARG A 2 22.89 26.78 -67.86
C ARG A 2 22.67 25.29 -67.51
N ASP A 3 23.41 24.90 -66.45
CA ASP A 3 23.03 24.13 -65.25
C ASP A 3 22.50 22.70 -65.44
N GLY A 4 23.07 21.61 -64.90
CA GLY A 4 24.18 21.39 -63.96
C GLY A 4 24.06 19.95 -63.44
N LEU A 5 24.89 19.03 -63.96
CA LEU A 5 25.00 17.62 -63.56
C LEU A 5 26.00 17.45 -62.40
N THR A 6 25.74 16.50 -61.49
CA THR A 6 26.69 15.59 -60.77
C THR A 6 25.87 14.89 -59.66
N GLY A 7 25.93 13.59 -59.37
CA GLY A 7 26.86 12.54 -59.75
C GLY A 7 27.36 11.78 -58.51
N LEU A 8 26.65 10.71 -58.13
CA LEU A 8 27.06 9.46 -57.43
C LEU A 8 28.08 9.48 -56.25
N CYS A 9 27.69 8.93 -55.08
CA CYS A 9 28.14 7.62 -54.53
C CYS A 9 28.04 7.49 -52.98
N ILE A 10 27.24 6.51 -52.54
CA ILE A 10 27.44 5.47 -51.49
C ILE A 10 28.06 5.91 -50.13
N GLY A 11 27.29 5.74 -49.04
CA GLY A 11 27.82 5.72 -47.67
C GLY A 11 26.75 5.52 -46.59
N ILE A 12 26.69 4.30 -46.04
CA ILE A 12 25.85 3.77 -44.97
C ILE A 12 25.79 4.68 -43.72
N ILE A 13 24.59 5.07 -43.24
CA ILE A 13 24.41 5.55 -41.85
C ILE A 13 23.14 4.94 -41.23
N LEU A 14 23.37 4.27 -40.10
CA LEU A 14 22.42 3.61 -39.20
C LEU A 14 21.30 4.54 -38.71
N LEU A 15 20.04 4.13 -38.87
CA LEU A 15 18.91 4.68 -38.10
C LEU A 15 18.65 3.77 -36.89
N LEU A 16 19.19 4.17 -35.74
CA LEU A 16 18.80 3.65 -34.44
C LEU A 16 17.72 4.56 -33.85
N ASN A 17 16.54 3.98 -33.64
CA ASN A 17 15.41 4.53 -32.92
C ASN A 17 15.79 4.89 -31.47
N GLY A 18 15.60 6.14 -31.08
CA GLY A 18 15.63 6.61 -29.69
C GLY A 18 14.26 7.14 -29.29
N GLY A 19 13.34 6.25 -28.92
CA GLY A 19 12.08 6.63 -28.30
C GLY A 19 12.29 6.96 -26.82
N LEU A 20 12.35 8.25 -26.50
CA LEU A 20 12.35 8.75 -25.11
C LEU A 20 11.00 8.45 -24.44
N VAL A 21 11.00 7.46 -23.54
CA VAL A 21 9.90 7.18 -22.62
C VAL A 21 10.14 8.01 -21.35
N VAL A 22 9.38 9.11 -21.22
CA VAL A 22 9.33 9.94 -20.01
C VAL A 22 8.68 9.13 -18.88
N MET A 23 9.50 8.66 -17.93
CA MET A 23 9.05 8.01 -16.70
C MET A 23 8.64 9.07 -15.66
N ARG A 24 7.33 9.29 -15.50
CA ARG A 24 6.72 10.12 -14.44
C ARG A 24 7.00 9.50 -13.05
N ARG A 25 7.81 10.16 -12.22
CA ARG A 25 7.92 9.93 -10.76
C ARG A 25 6.63 10.38 -10.06
N GLN A 26 5.89 9.46 -9.44
CA GLN A 26 4.56 9.74 -8.87
C GLN A 26 4.47 9.60 -7.34
N ASP A 27 5.57 9.32 -6.63
CA ASP A 27 5.51 8.89 -5.21
C ASP A 27 5.76 9.99 -4.16
N SER A 28 6.01 11.23 -4.58
CA SER A 28 5.91 12.45 -3.75
C SER A 28 4.75 13.38 -4.22
N SER A 29 3.91 12.85 -5.11
CA SER A 29 2.95 13.59 -5.94
C SER A 29 1.79 14.21 -5.17
N SER A 30 1.29 13.61 -4.09
CA SER A 30 0.08 14.14 -3.43
C SER A 30 0.35 15.47 -2.70
N ALA A 31 1.45 15.55 -1.94
CA ALA A 31 1.82 16.76 -1.21
C ALA A 31 2.33 17.86 -2.15
N LEU A 32 3.23 17.53 -3.09
CA LEU A 32 3.75 18.50 -4.06
C LEU A 32 2.65 18.94 -5.04
N GLY A 33 1.85 18.01 -5.53
CA GLY A 33 0.70 18.28 -6.41
C GLY A 33 -0.29 19.26 -5.78
N SER A 34 -0.59 19.10 -4.48
CA SER A 34 -1.43 20.06 -3.76
C SER A 34 -0.81 21.46 -3.70
N ILE A 35 0.50 21.57 -3.47
CA ILE A 35 1.20 22.86 -3.48
C ILE A 35 1.16 23.51 -4.88
N PHE A 36 1.39 22.74 -5.95
CA PHE A 36 1.33 23.25 -7.33
C PHE A 36 -0.07 23.75 -7.70
N ARG A 37 -1.10 22.96 -7.37
CA ARG A 37 -2.50 23.33 -7.54
C ARG A 37 -2.88 24.55 -6.71
N THR A 38 -2.35 24.68 -5.49
CA THR A 38 -2.58 25.85 -4.64
C THR A 38 -1.89 27.09 -5.21
N ARG A 39 -0.66 26.96 -5.75
CA ARG A 39 0.05 28.04 -6.44
C ARG A 39 -0.70 28.50 -7.69
N CYS A 40 -1.26 27.57 -8.46
CA CYS A 40 -2.18 27.84 -9.57
C CYS A 40 -3.39 28.66 -9.11
N ALA A 41 -4.07 28.23 -8.04
CA ALA A 41 -5.21 28.95 -7.50
C ALA A 41 -4.85 30.36 -6.99
N ALA A 42 -3.72 30.49 -6.30
CA ALA A 42 -3.22 31.79 -5.83
C ALA A 42 -2.94 32.76 -6.98
N ARG A 43 -2.43 32.28 -8.11
CA ARG A 43 -2.27 33.10 -9.33
C ARG A 43 -3.62 33.59 -9.86
N CYS A 44 -4.64 32.73 -9.91
CA CYS A 44 -5.98 33.16 -10.32
C CYS A 44 -6.55 34.25 -9.40
N LEU A 45 -6.31 34.15 -8.08
CA LEU A 45 -6.70 35.19 -7.14
C LEU A 45 -5.91 36.50 -7.37
N SER A 46 -4.62 36.41 -7.65
CA SER A 46 -3.77 37.57 -7.98
C SER A 46 -4.30 38.32 -9.21
N LEU A 47 -4.60 37.60 -10.30
CA LEU A 47 -5.16 38.16 -11.55
C LEU A 47 -6.51 38.87 -11.35
N HIS A 48 -7.28 38.48 -10.33
CA HIS A 48 -8.57 39.07 -10.00
C HIS A 48 -8.58 39.91 -8.72
N SER A 49 -7.41 40.22 -8.14
CA SER A 49 -7.24 40.89 -6.85
C SER A 49 -8.01 42.21 -6.74
N THR A 50 -8.00 43.03 -7.80
CA THR A 50 -8.75 44.30 -7.85
C THR A 50 -10.26 44.10 -7.75
N ARG A 51 -10.82 43.09 -8.43
CA ARG A 51 -12.25 42.77 -8.37
C ARG A 51 -12.65 42.14 -7.04
N ILE A 52 -11.76 41.35 -6.45
CA ILE A 52 -11.93 40.77 -5.12
C ILE A 52 -12.03 41.91 -4.09
N ALA A 53 -11.08 42.86 -4.12
CA ALA A 53 -11.03 43.98 -3.19
C ALA A 53 -12.25 44.91 -3.28
N LEU A 54 -12.84 45.07 -4.47
CA LEU A 54 -14.04 45.88 -4.69
C LEU A 54 -15.36 45.15 -4.34
N SER A 55 -15.33 43.86 -4.02
CA SER A 55 -16.55 43.08 -3.83
C SER A 55 -17.02 43.10 -2.37
N PRO A 56 -18.23 43.63 -2.07
CA PRO A 56 -18.77 43.61 -0.71
C PRO A 56 -19.10 42.19 -0.22
N ARG A 57 -19.27 41.23 -1.15
CA ARG A 57 -19.55 39.81 -0.84
C ARG A 57 -18.31 39.01 -0.43
N HIS A 58 -17.13 39.63 -0.40
CA HIS A 58 -15.88 38.97 -0.02
C HIS A 58 -15.96 38.31 1.36
N PHE A 59 -16.60 38.98 2.33
CA PHE A 59 -16.76 38.45 3.69
C PHE A 59 -17.83 37.35 3.82
N GLN A 60 -18.74 37.24 2.87
CA GLN A 60 -19.86 36.29 2.94
C GLN A 60 -19.54 34.92 2.30
N SER A 61 -18.38 34.78 1.64
CA SER A 61 -18.09 33.67 0.73
C SER A 61 -16.81 32.90 1.07
N ASN A 62 -16.53 32.60 2.34
CA ASN A 62 -15.32 31.89 2.78
C ASN A 62 -14.01 32.53 2.24
N GLY A 63 -13.98 33.86 2.23
CA GLY A 63 -12.87 34.69 1.75
C GLY A 63 -12.68 34.74 0.24
N SER A 64 -11.47 35.14 -0.19
CA SER A 64 -11.13 35.36 -1.61
C SER A 64 -11.33 34.13 -2.49
N LEU A 65 -11.09 32.94 -1.94
CA LEU A 65 -11.20 31.69 -2.70
C LEU A 65 -12.66 31.38 -3.05
N GLY A 66 -13.59 31.48 -2.09
CA GLY A 66 -15.00 31.20 -2.38
C GLY A 66 -15.65 32.30 -3.22
N TRP A 67 -15.21 33.55 -3.10
CA TRP A 67 -15.56 34.59 -4.08
C TRP A 67 -15.18 34.17 -5.51
N CYS A 68 -13.93 33.72 -5.71
CA CYS A 68 -13.44 33.34 -7.03
C CYS A 68 -14.17 32.12 -7.61
N GLN A 69 -14.55 31.16 -6.77
CA GLN A 69 -15.37 30.01 -7.16
C GLN A 69 -16.75 30.42 -7.66
N SER A 70 -17.35 31.47 -7.09
CA SER A 70 -18.68 31.97 -7.52
C SER A 70 -18.60 32.92 -8.73
N HIS A 71 -17.43 33.49 -9.04
CA HIS A 71 -17.27 34.45 -10.11
C HIS A 71 -16.97 33.78 -11.47
N LYS A 72 -17.80 34.03 -12.49
CA LYS A 72 -17.78 33.33 -13.80
C LYS A 72 -16.42 33.25 -14.51
N GLN A 73 -15.56 34.28 -14.48
CA GLN A 73 -14.24 34.23 -15.14
C GLN A 73 -13.18 33.57 -14.24
N CYS A 74 -13.04 34.05 -13.01
CA CYS A 74 -12.17 33.48 -11.98
C CYS A 74 -12.38 31.96 -11.78
N ALA A 75 -13.63 31.49 -11.78
CA ALA A 75 -13.95 30.07 -11.70
C ALA A 75 -13.36 29.24 -12.86
N LYS A 76 -13.32 29.80 -14.09
CA LYS A 76 -12.66 29.15 -15.24
C LYS A 76 -11.14 29.09 -15.06
N CYS A 77 -10.53 30.13 -14.48
CA CYS A 77 -9.11 30.11 -14.12
C CYS A 77 -8.82 29.02 -13.08
N LEU A 78 -9.71 28.86 -12.08
CA LEU A 78 -9.53 27.86 -11.02
C LEU A 78 -9.72 26.41 -11.49
N GLU A 79 -10.37 26.17 -12.63
CA GLU A 79 -10.74 24.81 -13.05
C GLU A 79 -9.54 23.86 -13.14
N PRO A 80 -8.41 24.22 -13.79
CA PRO A 80 -7.22 23.37 -13.83
C PRO A 80 -6.57 23.17 -12.46
N CYS A 81 -6.76 24.12 -11.53
CA CYS A 81 -6.17 24.11 -10.19
C CYS A 81 -6.90 23.18 -9.19
N LYS A 82 -8.03 22.58 -9.57
CA LYS A 82 -8.78 21.64 -8.72
C LYS A 82 -8.10 20.28 -8.68
N ASP A 83 -8.26 19.52 -7.58
CA ASP A 83 -7.65 18.18 -7.49
C ASP A 83 -8.31 17.19 -8.47
N SER A 84 -9.58 17.42 -8.80
CA SER A 84 -10.36 16.65 -9.78
C SER A 84 -9.92 16.86 -11.24
N TRP A 85 -9.07 17.85 -11.52
CA TRP A 85 -8.61 18.11 -12.88
C TRP A 85 -7.47 17.16 -13.26
N GLU A 86 -7.74 16.24 -14.16
CA GLU A 86 -6.75 15.33 -14.74
C GLU A 86 -5.93 16.04 -15.81
N LEU A 87 -4.66 16.31 -15.51
CA LEU A 87 -3.73 16.90 -16.46
C LEU A 87 -3.26 15.83 -17.45
N LYS A 88 -4.06 15.57 -18.48
CA LYS A 88 -3.73 14.64 -19.56
C LYS A 88 -2.61 15.20 -20.45
N ASP A 89 -1.93 14.30 -21.15
CA ASP A 89 -0.99 14.64 -22.20
C ASP A 89 -1.77 15.23 -23.40
N GLY A 90 -1.21 16.23 -24.08
CA GLY A 90 -1.88 17.04 -25.11
C GLY A 90 -1.84 18.54 -24.80
N PRO A 91 -2.31 19.46 -25.66
CA PRO A 91 -2.26 20.89 -25.37
C PRO A 91 -3.34 21.31 -24.35
N CYS A 92 -3.04 22.31 -23.52
CA CYS A 92 -4.01 22.84 -22.54
C CYS A 92 -5.27 23.42 -23.20
N ARG A 93 -5.14 23.88 -24.43
CA ARG A 93 -6.24 24.40 -25.24
C ARG A 93 -7.37 23.38 -25.38
N ASP A 94 -7.07 22.16 -25.82
CA ASP A 94 -8.08 21.12 -26.07
C ASP A 94 -8.84 20.74 -24.80
N LEU A 95 -8.11 20.58 -23.68
CA LEU A 95 -8.69 20.27 -22.38
C LEU A 95 -9.66 21.37 -21.91
N CYS A 96 -9.26 22.63 -22.10
CA CYS A 96 -10.06 23.78 -21.70
C CYS A 96 -11.22 24.08 -22.68
N GLU A 97 -11.09 23.75 -23.96
CA GLU A 97 -12.18 23.82 -24.93
C GLU A 97 -13.27 22.81 -24.60
N HIS A 98 -12.90 21.60 -24.15
CA HIS A 98 -13.86 20.59 -23.68
C HIS A 98 -14.64 21.05 -22.43
N ALA A 99 -13.94 21.61 -21.44
CA ALA A 99 -14.57 22.13 -20.22
C ALA A 99 -15.38 23.42 -20.47
N PHE A 100 -14.89 24.29 -21.35
CA PHE A 100 -15.46 25.59 -21.63
C PHE A 100 -15.48 25.89 -23.15
N PRO A 101 -16.53 25.48 -23.88
CA PRO A 101 -16.60 25.66 -25.33
C PRO A 101 -16.46 27.12 -25.80
N LYS A 102 -16.78 28.10 -24.93
CA LYS A 102 -16.64 29.53 -25.20
C LYS A 102 -15.82 30.23 -24.13
N ARG A 103 -14.94 31.14 -24.55
CA ARG A 103 -14.10 31.99 -23.68
C ARG A 103 -13.31 31.15 -22.66
N HIS A 104 -12.48 30.25 -23.14
CA HIS A 104 -11.63 29.35 -22.34
C HIS A 104 -10.23 29.93 -22.03
N GLY A 105 -9.92 31.16 -22.44
CA GLY A 105 -8.59 31.76 -22.28
C GLY A 105 -8.05 31.70 -20.85
N GLU A 106 -8.87 32.04 -19.85
CA GLU A 106 -8.50 31.95 -18.42
C GLU A 106 -8.13 30.54 -17.97
N CYS A 107 -8.80 29.51 -18.51
CA CYS A 107 -8.48 28.11 -18.23
C CYS A 107 -7.16 27.72 -18.89
N VAL A 108 -6.93 28.12 -20.14
CA VAL A 108 -5.70 27.76 -20.86
C VAL A 108 -4.48 28.35 -20.16
N THR A 109 -4.54 29.64 -19.80
CA THR A 109 -3.42 30.30 -19.12
C THR A 109 -3.13 29.71 -17.74
N SER A 110 -4.14 29.26 -16.99
CA SER A 110 -3.94 28.61 -15.69
C SER A 110 -3.48 27.15 -15.83
N CYS A 111 -3.94 26.43 -16.85
CA CYS A 111 -3.47 25.08 -17.19
C CYS A 111 -1.99 25.08 -17.59
N GLU A 112 -1.57 26.01 -18.45
CA GLU A 112 -0.17 26.16 -18.86
C GLU A 112 0.72 26.53 -17.67
N PHE A 113 0.26 27.43 -16.81
CA PHE A 113 0.95 27.76 -15.59
C PHE A 113 1.07 26.56 -14.64
N LEU A 114 -0.01 25.78 -14.47
CA LEU A 114 0.03 24.56 -13.67
C LEU A 114 1.09 23.57 -14.21
N ARG A 115 1.15 23.37 -15.52
CA ARG A 115 2.19 22.55 -16.15
C ARG A 115 3.60 23.08 -15.87
N SER A 116 3.79 24.38 -16.04
CA SER A 116 5.09 25.02 -15.79
C SER A 116 5.54 24.80 -14.34
N VAL A 117 4.66 25.01 -13.35
CA VAL A 117 5.05 24.85 -11.94
C VAL A 117 5.26 23.39 -11.50
N MET A 118 4.75 22.42 -12.25
CA MET A 118 4.98 20.99 -12.01
C MET A 118 6.35 20.52 -12.49
N VAL A 119 6.93 21.19 -13.51
CA VAL A 119 8.24 20.85 -14.08
C VAL A 119 9.34 21.76 -13.54
N VAL A 120 9.06 23.05 -13.34
CA VAL A 120 10.04 24.06 -12.91
C VAL A 120 10.03 24.22 -11.39
N LYS A 121 11.16 23.89 -10.75
CA LYS A 121 11.36 24.10 -9.30
C LYS A 121 11.50 25.57 -8.95
N GLN A 122 11.17 25.91 -7.71
CA GLN A 122 11.21 27.26 -7.17
C GLN A 122 12.64 27.83 -7.12
N GLY A 123 12.77 29.14 -7.35
CA GLY A 123 14.04 29.86 -7.38
C GLY A 123 14.64 30.01 -8.78
N ASP A 124 15.70 30.82 -8.87
CA ASP A 124 16.35 31.20 -10.12
C ASP A 124 17.66 30.43 -10.29
N CYS A 125 18.05 30.11 -11.54
CA CYS A 125 19.37 29.58 -11.79
C CYS A 125 20.46 30.63 -11.47
N PRO A 126 21.58 30.24 -10.85
CA PRO A 126 22.72 31.13 -10.72
C PRO A 126 23.27 31.50 -12.11
N PRO A 127 23.87 32.70 -12.27
CA PRO A 127 24.57 33.06 -13.50
C PRO A 127 25.71 32.06 -13.81
N PRO A 128 25.90 31.67 -15.08
CA PRO A 128 26.93 30.72 -15.49
C PRO A 128 28.34 31.04 -14.97
N GLU A 129 28.71 32.32 -14.91
CA GLU A 129 30.05 32.78 -14.51
C GLU A 129 30.36 32.50 -13.04
N ARG A 130 29.33 32.19 -12.23
CA ARG A 130 29.48 31.83 -10.82
C ARG A 130 29.49 30.32 -10.58
N ALA A 131 29.36 29.52 -11.62
CA ALA A 131 29.51 28.09 -11.50
C ALA A 131 30.95 27.76 -11.10
N SER A 132 31.13 26.82 -10.17
CA SER A 132 32.46 26.36 -9.72
C SER A 132 32.43 24.87 -9.38
N GLY A 133 33.60 24.22 -9.42
CA GLY A 133 33.70 22.77 -9.25
C GLY A 133 32.86 22.00 -10.29
N PHE A 134 32.12 20.98 -9.85
CA PHE A 134 31.24 20.20 -10.73
C PHE A 134 30.14 21.03 -11.39
N ALA A 135 29.69 22.14 -10.78
CA ALA A 135 28.68 23.00 -11.39
C ALA A 135 29.18 23.68 -12.67
N ALA A 136 30.49 23.89 -12.82
CA ALA A 136 31.12 24.46 -14.02
C ALA A 136 31.59 23.40 -15.03
N ALA A 137 31.36 22.11 -14.74
CA ALA A 137 31.80 21.04 -15.63
C ALA A 137 31.04 21.09 -16.96
N CYS A 138 31.77 20.97 -18.07
CA CYS A 138 31.19 21.03 -19.41
C CYS A 138 30.51 19.71 -19.79
N VAL A 139 29.37 19.43 -19.17
CA VAL A 139 28.59 18.20 -19.31
C VAL A 139 27.10 18.54 -19.36
N GLU A 140 26.33 17.73 -20.08
CA GLU A 140 24.87 17.70 -19.96
C GLU A 140 24.48 16.71 -18.87
N GLY A 141 24.47 17.19 -17.63
CA GLY A 141 24.15 16.40 -16.45
C GLY A 141 22.65 16.34 -16.12
N CYS A 142 21.84 17.13 -16.81
CA CYS A 142 20.39 17.16 -16.69
C CYS A 142 19.75 17.90 -17.88
N GLU A 143 18.48 17.61 -18.16
CA GLU A 143 17.66 18.37 -19.13
C GLU A 143 16.57 19.20 -18.43
N GLU A 144 16.01 18.65 -17.34
CA GLU A 144 14.94 19.27 -16.57
C GLU A 144 15.24 19.30 -15.07
N ASP A 145 14.61 20.23 -14.35
CA ASP A 145 14.74 20.34 -12.90
C ASP A 145 14.37 19.03 -12.18
N GLY A 146 13.43 18.25 -12.73
CA GLY A 146 12.95 16.98 -12.16
C GLY A 146 14.03 15.90 -12.03
N GLU A 147 15.08 15.97 -12.84
CA GLU A 147 16.22 15.04 -12.80
C GLU A 147 17.18 15.36 -11.66
N CYS A 148 17.19 16.61 -11.20
CA CYS A 148 18.02 17.04 -10.10
C CYS A 148 17.45 16.62 -8.74
N SER A 149 18.29 16.12 -7.84
CA SER A 149 17.87 15.72 -6.49
C SER A 149 17.46 16.92 -5.62
N GLY A 150 16.37 16.80 -4.86
CA GLY A 150 15.94 17.81 -3.89
C GLY A 150 15.57 19.15 -4.53
N GLN A 151 16.05 20.26 -3.98
CA GLN A 151 15.75 21.62 -4.46
C GLN A 151 16.67 22.11 -5.59
N LYS A 152 17.64 21.31 -6.04
CA LYS A 152 18.54 21.70 -7.13
C LYS A 152 17.77 21.83 -8.44
N LYS A 153 18.15 22.84 -9.23
CA LYS A 153 17.62 23.12 -10.56
C LYS A 153 18.63 22.68 -11.62
N CYS A 154 18.13 22.30 -12.78
CA CYS A 154 18.95 22.07 -13.95
C CYS A 154 19.28 23.44 -14.55
N CYS A 155 20.54 23.85 -14.43
CA CYS A 155 20.95 25.21 -14.75
C CYS A 155 22.10 25.23 -15.76
N PRO A 156 22.07 26.16 -16.72
CA PRO A 156 23.17 26.33 -17.66
C PRO A 156 24.42 26.81 -16.91
N ASN A 157 25.58 26.34 -17.33
CA ASN A 157 26.87 26.71 -16.76
C ASN A 157 27.85 27.32 -17.78
N GLY A 158 27.35 27.66 -18.98
CA GLY A 158 28.10 28.32 -20.04
C GLY A 158 28.47 27.40 -21.20
N CYS A 159 28.53 26.09 -20.99
CA CYS A 159 28.76 25.12 -22.06
C CYS A 159 27.98 23.79 -21.93
N GLY A 160 27.18 23.63 -20.87
CA GLY A 160 26.18 22.57 -20.72
C GLY A 160 25.22 22.88 -19.57
N HIS A 161 24.54 21.87 -19.04
CA HIS A 161 23.66 21.99 -17.88
C HIS A 161 24.08 21.08 -16.73
N THR A 162 24.04 21.62 -15.52
CA THR A 162 24.32 20.85 -14.30
C THR A 162 23.30 21.15 -13.22
N CYS A 163 23.13 20.21 -12.29
CA CYS A 163 22.26 20.39 -11.15
C CYS A 163 22.87 21.35 -10.12
N GLN A 164 22.39 22.59 -10.09
CA GLN A 164 22.89 23.68 -9.27
C GLN A 164 21.89 24.09 -8.18
N SER A 165 22.39 24.66 -7.09
CA SER A 165 21.53 25.21 -6.03
C SER A 165 20.90 26.53 -6.51
N PRO A 166 19.56 26.68 -6.42
CA PRO A 166 18.89 27.88 -6.89
C PRO A 166 19.21 29.10 -6.04
N LYS A 167 19.19 30.27 -6.66
CA LYS A 167 19.16 31.58 -5.98
C LYS A 167 17.73 32.02 -5.73
N ASN A 168 17.56 33.01 -4.83
CA ASN A 168 16.27 33.66 -4.57
C ASN A 168 15.13 32.68 -4.25
N LEU A 169 15.44 31.51 -3.66
CA LEU A 169 14.47 30.43 -3.48
C LEU A 169 13.15 30.90 -2.85
N TYR A 170 13.18 31.88 -1.95
CA TYR A 170 11.99 32.39 -1.26
C TYR A 170 11.63 33.83 -1.60
N ARG A 171 12.09 34.36 -2.74
CA ARG A 171 11.73 35.71 -3.19
C ARG A 171 10.22 35.75 -3.47
N GLY A 172 9.53 36.69 -2.82
CA GLY A 172 8.08 36.85 -2.93
C GLY A 172 7.24 35.79 -2.21
N ALA A 173 7.79 34.63 -1.86
CA ALA A 173 7.04 33.58 -1.16
C ALA A 173 6.64 34.02 0.28
N PRO A 174 5.45 33.63 0.77
CA PRO A 174 4.96 34.03 2.09
C PRO A 174 5.78 33.37 3.21
N LEU A 175 5.78 33.97 4.40
CA LEU A 175 6.38 33.32 5.58
C LEU A 175 5.55 32.09 5.96
N LYS A 176 6.21 31.09 6.54
CA LYS A 176 5.48 29.99 7.18
C LYS A 176 4.59 30.56 8.29
N PRO A 177 3.34 30.10 8.45
CA PRO A 177 2.52 30.44 9.60
C PRO A 177 3.23 30.11 10.92
N ARG A 178 2.72 30.65 12.03
CA ARG A 178 3.24 30.31 13.36
C ARG A 178 3.08 28.81 13.61
N LYS A 179 4.06 28.23 14.31
CA LYS A 179 4.10 26.79 14.63
C LYS A 179 2.96 26.36 15.55
N GLU A 180 2.40 27.29 16.34
CA GLU A 180 1.35 27.00 17.30
C GLU A 180 -0.02 27.09 16.62
N LEU A 181 -0.58 25.92 16.33
CA LEU A 181 -1.97 25.77 15.93
C LEU A 181 -2.84 25.65 17.18
N VAL A 182 -4.01 26.29 17.14
CA VAL A 182 -5.01 26.20 18.21
C VAL A 182 -6.19 25.37 17.71
N PHE A 183 -6.72 24.55 18.62
CA PHE A 183 -7.75 23.57 18.39
C PHE A 183 -8.91 23.84 19.34
N GLU A 184 -10.13 23.94 18.81
CA GLU A 184 -11.36 24.10 19.59
C GLU A 184 -12.41 23.13 19.07
N GLU A 185 -12.81 22.16 19.89
CA GLU A 185 -13.84 21.18 19.54
C GLU A 185 -15.19 21.64 20.06
N LEU A 186 -16.13 21.89 19.15
CA LEU A 186 -17.50 22.26 19.48
C LEU A 186 -18.27 21.08 20.07
N GLU A 187 -19.35 21.37 20.78
CA GLU A 187 -20.25 20.32 21.30
C GLU A 187 -20.80 19.39 20.21
N SER A 188 -20.93 19.89 18.98
CA SER A 188 -21.33 19.10 17.80
C SER A 188 -20.27 18.09 17.33
N GLY A 189 -19.04 18.14 17.86
CA GLY A 189 -17.89 17.33 17.41
C GLY A 189 -17.10 17.97 16.28
N VAL A 190 -17.51 19.14 15.79
CA VAL A 190 -16.76 19.89 14.77
C VAL A 190 -15.53 20.52 15.41
N LEU A 191 -14.36 20.35 14.78
CA LEU A 191 -13.09 20.91 15.24
C LEU A 191 -12.73 22.18 14.45
N GLU A 192 -12.61 23.32 15.14
CA GLU A 192 -11.92 24.48 14.60
C GLU A 192 -10.41 24.28 14.73
N VAL A 193 -9.71 24.39 13.60
CA VAL A 193 -8.25 24.47 13.55
C VAL A 193 -7.87 25.87 13.08
N ARG A 194 -7.23 26.66 13.96
CA ARG A 194 -6.82 28.04 13.66
C ARG A 194 -5.31 28.23 13.81
N TRP A 195 -4.75 29.09 12.97
CA TRP A 195 -3.34 29.51 13.04
C TRP A 195 -3.25 31.02 12.88
N SER A 196 -2.03 31.56 12.98
CA SER A 196 -1.78 32.97 12.71
C SER A 196 -0.50 33.14 11.90
N SER A 197 -0.47 34.14 11.04
CA SER A 197 0.73 34.56 10.34
C SER A 197 1.53 35.55 11.20
N LYS A 198 2.86 35.52 11.14
CA LYS A 198 3.69 36.44 11.96
C LYS A 198 3.50 37.91 11.55
N PHE A 199 3.27 38.17 10.26
CA PHE A 199 3.09 39.48 9.63
C PHE A 199 2.39 39.30 8.26
N ASN A 200 1.80 40.34 7.67
CA ASN A 200 1.28 40.34 6.29
C ASN A 200 2.45 40.35 5.27
N VAL A 201 3.11 39.21 5.05
CA VAL A 201 4.42 39.15 4.34
C VAL A 201 4.29 38.81 2.85
N SER A 202 3.20 39.17 2.21
CA SER A 202 3.03 39.00 0.75
C SER A 202 2.09 40.07 0.21
N ALA A 203 2.53 40.78 -0.83
CA ALA A 203 1.65 41.66 -1.61
C ALA A 203 0.64 40.84 -2.45
N GLU A 204 0.96 39.57 -2.69
CA GLU A 204 0.15 38.62 -3.45
C GLU A 204 -0.83 37.87 -2.54
N PRO A 205 -2.03 37.49 -3.03
CA PRO A 205 -2.96 36.63 -2.29
C PRO A 205 -2.31 35.34 -1.82
N VAL A 206 -2.50 35.01 -0.54
CA VAL A 206 -1.98 33.81 0.11
C VAL A 206 -3.11 32.81 0.32
N LEU A 207 -2.86 31.57 -0.06
CA LEU A 207 -3.69 30.41 0.27
C LEU A 207 -2.96 29.52 1.25
N ASN A 208 -3.70 29.00 2.23
CA ASN A 208 -3.21 28.07 3.24
C ASN A 208 -3.62 26.64 2.88
N VAL A 209 -2.66 25.72 2.92
CA VAL A 209 -2.90 24.29 2.75
C VAL A 209 -2.75 23.61 4.10
N LEU A 210 -3.86 23.11 4.66
CA LEU A 210 -3.87 22.34 5.90
C LEU A 210 -3.77 20.85 5.57
N GLN A 211 -2.84 20.16 6.23
CA GLN A 211 -2.73 18.70 6.19
C GLN A 211 -2.94 18.10 7.58
N ARG A 212 -3.51 16.89 7.61
CA ARG A 212 -3.60 16.05 8.81
C ARG A 212 -2.91 14.70 8.60
N ARG A 213 -2.45 14.10 9.68
CA ARG A 213 -2.18 12.66 9.82
C ARG A 213 -2.66 12.18 11.18
N TRP A 214 -2.82 10.88 11.37
CA TRP A 214 -3.26 10.35 12.66
C TRP A 214 -2.73 8.94 12.94
N ASN A 215 -2.73 8.52 14.20
CA ASN A 215 -2.42 7.15 14.61
C ASN A 215 -3.42 6.61 15.65
N TYR A 216 -3.57 5.28 15.71
CA TYR A 216 -4.24 4.60 16.80
C TYR A 216 -3.31 4.41 18.01
N GLY A 217 -3.89 4.17 19.17
CA GLY A 217 -3.19 3.73 20.38
C GLY A 217 -3.45 4.61 21.59
N ILE A 218 -2.89 4.20 22.72
CA ILE A 218 -2.98 4.94 23.99
C ILE A 218 -2.02 6.13 24.05
N HIS A 219 -1.01 6.15 23.18
CA HIS A 219 -0.03 7.23 23.07
C HIS A 219 0.07 7.73 21.62
N PRO A 220 0.42 9.01 21.43
CA PRO A 220 0.74 9.51 20.10
C PRO A 220 2.00 8.84 19.53
N SER A 221 2.01 8.54 18.23
CA SER A 221 3.13 7.86 17.56
C SER A 221 3.31 8.42 16.15
N GLU A 222 4.51 8.88 15.83
CA GLU A 222 4.83 9.37 14.47
C GLU A 222 5.11 8.23 13.49
N ASP A 223 5.72 7.13 13.96
CA ASP A 223 6.06 5.97 13.14
C ASP A 223 4.83 5.15 12.76
N GLY A 224 3.81 5.13 13.64
CA GLY A 224 2.53 4.48 13.40
C GLY A 224 1.46 5.39 12.80
N ALA A 225 1.81 6.63 12.43
CA ALA A 225 0.87 7.57 11.85
C ALA A 225 0.63 7.30 10.37
N THR A 226 -0.58 7.62 9.90
CA THR A 226 -0.92 7.63 8.48
C THR A 226 -0.04 8.63 7.72
N GLU A 227 -0.01 8.48 6.39
CA GLU A 227 0.53 9.51 5.51
C GLU A 227 -0.20 10.85 5.67
N TRP A 228 0.47 11.94 5.31
CA TRP A 228 -0.12 13.28 5.37
C TRP A 228 -1.18 13.46 4.29
N GLN A 229 -2.40 13.78 4.71
CA GLN A 229 -3.53 14.05 3.83
C GLN A 229 -3.88 15.55 3.84
N VAL A 230 -4.13 16.13 2.67
CA VAL A 230 -4.66 17.50 2.56
C VAL A 230 -6.12 17.49 2.96
N VAL A 231 -6.47 18.33 3.93
CA VAL A 231 -7.84 18.42 4.49
C VAL A 231 -8.54 19.70 4.09
N ALA A 232 -7.79 20.77 3.80
CA ALA A 232 -8.36 22.02 3.36
C ALA A 232 -7.35 22.87 2.57
N ARG A 233 -7.89 23.65 1.64
CA ARG A 233 -7.24 24.78 0.97
C ARG A 233 -8.13 26.00 1.18
N THR A 234 -7.62 27.02 1.85
CA THR A 234 -8.43 28.18 2.25
C THR A 234 -7.65 29.49 2.13
N SER A 235 -8.35 30.60 1.89
CA SER A 235 -7.78 31.95 2.01
C SER A 235 -7.83 32.50 3.44
N GLU A 236 -8.49 31.79 4.36
CA GLU A 236 -8.63 32.18 5.76
C GLU A 236 -7.52 31.55 6.62
N GLU A 237 -7.37 32.02 7.86
CA GLU A 237 -6.42 31.46 8.84
C GLU A 237 -7.07 30.44 9.80
N ARG A 238 -8.22 29.88 9.39
CA ARG A 238 -8.98 28.87 10.13
C ARG A 238 -9.67 27.88 9.20
N VAL A 239 -9.96 26.68 9.71
CA VAL A 239 -10.74 25.63 9.04
C VAL A 239 -11.62 24.92 10.06
N TRP A 240 -12.85 24.60 9.65
CA TRP A 240 -13.78 23.76 10.41
C TRP A 240 -13.75 22.33 9.86
N LEU A 241 -13.39 21.35 10.69
CA LEU A 241 -13.30 19.95 10.32
C LEU A 241 -14.46 19.17 10.97
N THR A 242 -15.31 18.58 10.16
CA THR A 242 -16.50 17.82 10.60
C THR A 242 -16.26 16.33 10.71
N ASP A 243 -15.11 15.84 10.25
CA ASP A 243 -14.75 14.43 10.12
C ASP A 243 -13.66 14.00 11.12
N ILE A 244 -13.62 14.67 12.27
CA ILE A 244 -12.77 14.27 13.39
C ILE A 244 -13.42 13.10 14.12
N ARG A 245 -12.66 12.01 14.23
CA ARG A 245 -13.09 10.74 14.79
C ARG A 245 -12.45 10.54 16.17
N PRO A 246 -13.23 10.13 17.19
CA PRO A 246 -12.68 9.76 18.48
C PRO A 246 -11.69 8.59 18.41
N GLY A 247 -10.89 8.40 19.46
CA GLY A 247 -9.94 7.28 19.54
C GLY A 247 -8.65 7.42 18.73
N ARG A 248 -8.49 8.52 17.99
CA ARG A 248 -7.30 8.81 17.17
C ARG A 248 -6.48 9.96 17.74
N TRP A 249 -5.17 9.88 17.59
CA TRP A 249 -4.25 10.98 17.84
C TRP A 249 -3.97 11.69 16.52
N TYR A 250 -4.43 12.92 16.36
CA TYR A 250 -4.23 13.74 15.16
C TYR A 250 -3.01 14.65 15.29
N GLN A 251 -2.31 14.87 14.19
CA GLN A 251 -1.37 15.98 14.02
C GLN A 251 -1.73 16.78 12.77
N PHE A 252 -1.49 18.09 12.83
CA PHE A 252 -1.76 19.02 11.74
C PHE A 252 -0.51 19.79 11.35
N ARG A 253 -0.42 20.19 10.08
CA ARG A 253 0.59 21.15 9.62
C ARG A 253 0.00 22.03 8.52
N VAL A 254 0.45 23.28 8.43
CA VAL A 254 -0.06 24.25 7.47
C VAL A 254 1.07 24.84 6.62
N ALA A 255 0.83 25.05 5.33
CA ALA A 255 1.74 25.78 4.44
C ALA A 255 1.02 27.00 3.87
N ALA A 256 1.71 28.15 3.88
CA ALA A 256 1.28 29.34 3.16
C ALA A 256 1.84 29.30 1.73
N VAL A 257 1.00 29.57 0.73
CA VAL A 257 1.34 29.46 -0.69
C VAL A 257 0.81 30.68 -1.44
N ASN A 258 1.65 31.32 -2.26
CA ASN A 258 1.22 32.35 -3.23
C ASN A 258 1.71 32.00 -4.64
N VAL A 259 1.56 32.92 -5.60
CA VAL A 259 2.03 32.74 -7.00
C VAL A 259 3.54 32.49 -7.13
N HIS A 260 4.36 32.98 -6.19
CA HIS A 260 5.82 32.77 -6.17
C HIS A 260 6.22 31.43 -5.53
N GLY A 261 5.30 30.77 -4.83
CA GLY A 261 5.49 29.45 -4.24
C GLY A 261 5.31 29.45 -2.73
N THR A 262 6.12 28.65 -2.03
CA THR A 262 5.98 28.44 -0.59
C THR A 262 7.34 28.30 0.10
N ARG A 263 7.37 28.55 1.41
CA ARG A 263 8.50 28.16 2.27
C ARG A 263 8.34 26.74 2.84
N GLY A 264 7.24 26.05 2.54
CA GLY A 264 6.92 24.70 3.02
C GLY A 264 6.03 24.71 4.27
N TYR A 265 5.64 23.52 4.73
CA TYR A 265 4.79 23.36 5.91
C TYR A 265 5.47 23.81 7.20
N THR A 266 4.65 24.18 8.20
CA THR A 266 5.07 24.31 9.61
C THR A 266 5.62 22.99 10.14
N THR A 267 6.33 23.06 11.27
CA THR A 267 6.51 21.86 12.10
C THR A 267 5.13 21.26 12.43
N PRO A 268 4.99 19.93 12.47
CA PRO A 268 3.76 19.30 12.93
C PRO A 268 3.31 19.87 14.28
N SER A 269 2.00 20.06 14.43
CA SER A 269 1.40 20.56 15.66
C SER A 269 1.60 19.58 16.83
N ARG A 270 1.29 20.04 18.04
CA ARG A 270 0.98 19.11 19.15
C ARG A 270 -0.13 18.15 18.73
N HIS A 271 -0.12 16.95 19.31
CA HIS A 271 -1.17 15.97 19.05
C HIS A 271 -2.50 16.47 19.60
N PHE A 272 -3.56 16.30 18.82
CA PHE A 272 -4.95 16.56 19.21
C PHE A 272 -5.69 15.23 19.33
N ARG A 273 -6.51 15.07 20.35
CA ARG A 273 -7.41 13.93 20.52
C ARG A 273 -8.78 14.50 20.88
N SER A 274 -9.81 14.03 20.19
CA SER A 274 -11.19 14.43 20.48
C SER A 274 -11.55 14.10 21.94
N SER A 275 -12.30 15.00 22.55
CA SER A 275 -12.90 14.86 23.87
C SER A 275 -14.16 13.98 23.86
N LYS A 276 -14.69 13.66 22.67
CA LYS A 276 -15.87 12.83 22.51
C LYS A 276 -15.54 11.35 22.74
N ASP A 277 -16.52 10.63 23.28
CA ASP A 277 -16.43 9.18 23.37
C ASP A 277 -16.70 8.55 21.99
N PRO A 278 -15.95 7.51 21.60
CA PRO A 278 -16.18 6.79 20.37
C PRO A 278 -17.51 6.04 20.39
N PRO A 279 -18.19 5.94 19.24
CA PRO A 279 -19.38 5.12 19.13
C PRO A 279 -19.03 3.63 19.29
N PRO A 280 -20.01 2.78 19.64
CA PRO A 280 -19.82 1.34 19.58
C PRO A 280 -19.42 0.87 18.17
N PRO A 281 -18.67 -0.24 18.06
CA PRO A 281 -18.31 -0.78 16.76
C PRO A 281 -19.58 -1.12 15.95
N PRO A 282 -19.53 -1.03 14.60
CA PRO A 282 -20.63 -1.45 13.76
C PRO A 282 -20.89 -2.96 13.92
N ALA A 283 -22.12 -3.40 13.62
CA ALA A 283 -22.40 -4.83 13.56
C ALA A 283 -21.53 -5.50 12.47
N PRO A 284 -21.04 -6.72 12.71
CA PRO A 284 -20.41 -7.52 11.66
C PRO A 284 -21.35 -7.64 10.44
N SER A 285 -20.81 -7.43 9.25
CA SER A 285 -21.52 -7.57 7.98
C SER A 285 -21.29 -8.94 7.38
N ASP A 286 -22.13 -9.31 6.40
CA ASP A 286 -21.99 -10.53 5.61
C ASP A 286 -21.85 -11.83 6.43
N LEU A 287 -22.59 -11.95 7.55
CA LEU A 287 -22.59 -13.17 8.35
C LEU A 287 -23.29 -14.32 7.59
N HIS A 288 -22.55 -15.37 7.24
CA HIS A 288 -23.05 -16.52 6.48
C HIS A 288 -22.37 -17.84 6.87
N VAL A 289 -23.00 -18.97 6.51
CA VAL A 289 -22.36 -20.30 6.56
C VAL A 289 -21.47 -20.45 5.33
N SER A 290 -20.17 -20.64 5.55
CA SER A 290 -19.16 -20.83 4.51
C SER A 290 -18.85 -22.29 4.20
N ASP A 291 -19.04 -23.19 5.18
CA ASP A 291 -18.83 -24.63 5.02
C ASP A 291 -19.65 -25.43 6.06
N MET A 292 -19.99 -26.67 5.75
CA MET A 292 -20.71 -27.59 6.64
C MET A 292 -20.24 -29.03 6.43
N THR A 293 -19.77 -29.66 7.50
CA THR A 293 -19.33 -31.07 7.49
C THR A 293 -20.17 -31.89 8.45
N PHE A 294 -20.41 -33.15 8.12
CA PHE A 294 -21.22 -34.06 8.93
C PHE A 294 -20.37 -35.22 9.43
N GLY A 295 -20.41 -35.47 10.74
CA GLY A 295 -19.75 -36.59 11.39
C GLY A 295 -20.56 -37.88 11.25
N ALA A 296 -19.88 -39.02 11.42
CA ALA A 296 -20.52 -40.35 11.41
C ALA A 296 -21.52 -40.57 12.57
N ASP A 297 -21.52 -39.67 13.56
CA ASP A 297 -22.35 -39.66 14.75
C ASP A 297 -23.62 -38.80 14.62
N HIS A 298 -23.99 -38.40 13.39
CA HIS A 298 -25.07 -37.44 13.11
C HIS A 298 -24.83 -36.04 13.71
N SER A 299 -23.57 -35.71 13.99
CA SER A 299 -23.16 -34.33 14.31
C SER A 299 -22.88 -33.54 13.03
N ALA A 300 -23.06 -32.24 13.08
CA ALA A 300 -22.69 -31.29 12.04
C ALA A 300 -21.71 -30.26 12.61
N SER A 301 -20.65 -29.96 11.87
CA SER A 301 -19.71 -28.88 12.16
C SER A 301 -19.85 -27.80 11.10
N VAL A 302 -20.11 -26.57 11.52
CA VAL A 302 -20.51 -25.46 10.63
C VAL A 302 -19.50 -24.33 10.75
N ARG A 303 -18.94 -23.89 9.61
CA ARG A 303 -18.02 -22.75 9.57
C ARG A 303 -18.77 -21.48 9.20
N LEU A 304 -18.83 -20.54 10.14
CA LEU A 304 -19.36 -19.20 9.93
C LEU A 304 -18.27 -18.25 9.45
N SER A 305 -18.61 -17.34 8.54
CA SER A 305 -17.73 -16.27 8.07
C SER A 305 -18.46 -14.91 8.10
N TRP A 306 -17.72 -13.83 8.37
CA TRP A 306 -18.23 -12.45 8.43
C TRP A 306 -17.17 -11.42 8.02
N SER A 307 -17.60 -10.18 7.79
CA SER A 307 -16.76 -9.03 7.46
C SER A 307 -16.96 -7.89 8.48
N ILE A 308 -15.96 -7.02 8.62
CA ILE A 308 -16.02 -5.80 9.45
C ILE A 308 -15.37 -4.63 8.68
N SER A 309 -15.87 -3.41 8.85
CA SER A 309 -15.33 -2.23 8.18
C SER A 309 -13.86 -2.01 8.54
N ALA A 310 -13.01 -1.66 7.57
CA ALA A 310 -11.58 -1.43 7.79
C ALA A 310 -11.28 -0.12 8.56
N ASP A 311 -12.18 0.87 8.49
CA ASP A 311 -12.01 2.18 9.13
C ASP A 311 -12.89 2.30 10.39
N LEU A 312 -12.48 1.68 11.49
CA LEU A 312 -13.15 1.75 12.79
C LEU A 312 -12.65 2.94 13.63
N ASP A 313 -13.45 3.43 14.59
CA ASP A 313 -12.95 4.43 15.57
C ASP A 313 -12.00 3.77 16.58
N ILE A 314 -12.34 2.54 16.97
CA ILE A 314 -11.60 1.71 17.91
C ILE A 314 -11.52 0.30 17.32
N PRO A 315 -10.39 -0.41 17.45
CA PRO A 315 -10.31 -1.81 17.07
C PRO A 315 -11.32 -2.69 17.82
N VAL A 316 -11.78 -3.76 17.17
CA VAL A 316 -12.56 -4.80 17.83
C VAL A 316 -11.60 -5.63 18.67
N ASN A 317 -11.90 -5.81 19.96
CA ASN A 317 -11.09 -6.64 20.84
C ASN A 317 -11.49 -8.12 20.76
N HIS A 318 -12.79 -8.39 20.68
CA HIS A 318 -13.35 -9.74 20.52
C HIS A 318 -14.76 -9.71 19.95
N TYR A 319 -15.21 -10.84 19.42
CA TYR A 319 -16.60 -11.09 19.08
C TYR A 319 -17.24 -12.04 20.10
N LYS A 320 -18.50 -11.77 20.44
CA LYS A 320 -19.35 -12.69 21.21
C LYS A 320 -20.24 -13.45 20.24
N LEU A 321 -19.94 -14.73 20.06
CA LEU A 321 -20.71 -15.67 19.26
C LEU A 321 -21.65 -16.46 20.18
N SER A 322 -22.91 -16.59 19.80
CA SER A 322 -23.85 -17.44 20.53
C SER A 322 -24.85 -18.08 19.61
N TRP A 323 -25.21 -19.33 19.88
CA TRP A 323 -26.12 -20.08 19.04
C TRP A 323 -27.08 -20.94 19.87
N SER A 324 -28.26 -21.16 19.33
CA SER A 324 -29.31 -21.98 19.93
C SER A 324 -30.11 -22.68 18.86
N SER A 325 -30.70 -23.83 19.21
CA SER A 325 -31.70 -24.47 18.36
C SER A 325 -32.92 -23.56 18.22
N SER A 326 -33.40 -23.39 17.00
CA SER A 326 -34.63 -22.66 16.68
C SER A 326 -35.88 -23.53 16.88
N ASP A 327 -35.72 -24.80 17.29
CA ASP A 327 -36.84 -25.70 17.54
C ASP A 327 -37.54 -25.33 18.86
N HIS A 328 -38.74 -24.74 18.74
CA HIS A 328 -39.55 -24.22 19.84
C HIS A 328 -40.24 -25.29 20.69
N THR A 329 -40.09 -26.57 20.34
CA THR A 329 -40.79 -27.69 20.99
C THR A 329 -40.14 -28.18 22.28
N LEU A 330 -38.93 -27.71 22.61
CA LEU A 330 -38.19 -28.05 23.83
C LEU A 330 -37.90 -26.77 24.64
N PRO A 331 -37.90 -26.82 25.99
CA PRO A 331 -37.49 -25.69 26.82
C PRO A 331 -36.11 -25.20 26.36
N PRO A 332 -35.83 -23.90 26.37
CA PRO A 332 -34.68 -23.30 25.68
C PRO A 332 -33.39 -23.98 26.13
N LYS A 333 -32.97 -25.00 25.37
CA LYS A 333 -31.77 -25.78 25.67
C LYS A 333 -30.59 -24.83 25.55
N LEU A 334 -29.72 -24.88 26.55
CA LEU A 334 -28.52 -24.05 26.76
C LEU A 334 -28.04 -23.34 25.49
N LYS A 335 -28.27 -22.02 25.42
CA LYS A 335 -27.64 -21.14 24.42
C LYS A 335 -26.13 -21.26 24.58
N LYS A 336 -25.46 -21.93 23.64
CA LYS A 336 -24.01 -22.06 23.61
C LYS A 336 -23.40 -20.69 23.29
N ARG A 337 -22.24 -20.40 23.86
CA ARG A 337 -21.56 -19.11 23.73
C ARG A 337 -20.06 -19.33 23.57
N GLU A 338 -19.44 -18.53 22.73
CA GLU A 338 -18.01 -18.53 22.47
C GLU A 338 -17.51 -17.10 22.32
N THR A 339 -16.24 -16.88 22.69
CA THR A 339 -15.56 -15.60 22.47
C THR A 339 -14.51 -15.80 21.40
N VAL A 340 -14.65 -15.09 20.30
CA VAL A 340 -13.73 -15.16 19.14
C VAL A 340 -12.83 -13.92 19.16
N ASN A 341 -11.56 -14.04 18.77
CA ASN A 341 -10.63 -12.91 18.73
C ASN A 341 -11.13 -11.81 17.75
N GLY A 342 -10.87 -10.54 18.08
CA GLY A 342 -11.27 -9.40 17.24
C GLY A 342 -10.62 -9.35 15.86
N ASP A 343 -9.49 -10.04 15.67
CA ASP A 343 -8.82 -10.19 14.38
C ASP A 343 -9.41 -11.31 13.50
N SER A 344 -10.31 -12.13 14.04
CA SER A 344 -10.89 -13.28 13.34
C SER A 344 -12.09 -12.89 12.48
N THR A 345 -12.18 -13.49 11.29
CA THR A 345 -13.29 -13.32 10.33
C THR A 345 -14.15 -14.58 10.16
N TYR A 346 -13.85 -15.64 10.91
CA TYR A 346 -14.58 -16.89 10.90
C TYR A 346 -14.58 -17.57 12.28
N ALA A 347 -15.53 -18.48 12.50
CA ALA A 347 -15.61 -19.37 13.65
C ALA A 347 -16.22 -20.72 13.25
N GLU A 348 -15.84 -21.78 13.96
CA GLU A 348 -16.35 -23.14 13.75
C GLU A 348 -17.31 -23.50 14.88
N LEU A 349 -18.48 -24.01 14.51
CA LEU A 349 -19.53 -24.46 15.41
C LEU A 349 -19.61 -25.99 15.35
N ASP A 350 -19.13 -26.65 16.39
CA ASP A 350 -19.11 -28.11 16.46
C ASP A 350 -20.30 -28.67 17.27
N ASP A 351 -20.49 -29.99 17.15
CA ASP A 351 -21.51 -30.76 17.87
C ASP A 351 -22.94 -30.22 17.67
N LEU A 352 -23.27 -29.79 16.45
CA LEU A 352 -24.65 -29.48 16.06
C LEU A 352 -25.36 -30.77 15.64
N ARG A 353 -26.68 -30.85 15.83
CA ARG A 353 -27.48 -32.01 15.44
C ARG A 353 -27.83 -31.88 13.97
N GLU A 354 -27.60 -32.94 13.19
CA GLU A 354 -28.07 -33.06 11.82
C GLU A 354 -29.60 -32.80 11.71
N ASN A 355 -30.01 -32.13 10.64
CA ASN A 355 -31.36 -31.65 10.35
C ASN A 355 -31.95 -30.74 11.45
N GLY A 356 -31.10 -30.09 12.24
CA GLY A 356 -31.48 -29.06 13.20
C GLY A 356 -31.46 -27.65 12.60
N SER A 357 -32.45 -26.84 12.97
CA SER A 357 -32.49 -25.40 12.69
C SER A 357 -31.80 -24.63 13.81
N TYR A 358 -30.89 -23.73 13.47
CA TYR A 358 -30.10 -22.95 14.42
C TYR A 358 -30.22 -21.46 14.16
N THR A 359 -30.25 -20.68 15.25
CA THR A 359 -30.08 -19.23 15.21
C THR A 359 -28.74 -18.88 15.82
N VAL A 360 -27.92 -18.13 15.08
CA VAL A 360 -26.63 -17.58 15.50
C VAL A 360 -26.76 -16.09 15.70
N GLU A 361 -26.17 -15.59 16.79
CA GLU A 361 -25.98 -14.17 17.06
C GLU A 361 -24.48 -13.87 17.21
N LEU A 362 -23.97 -12.91 16.45
CA LEU A 362 -22.60 -12.41 16.52
C LEU A 362 -22.58 -10.93 16.91
N GLN A 363 -21.78 -10.56 17.90
CA GLN A 363 -21.68 -9.18 18.40
C GLN A 363 -20.21 -8.76 18.53
N ALA A 364 -19.82 -7.66 17.89
CA ALA A 364 -18.49 -7.07 18.05
C ALA A 364 -18.38 -6.32 19.39
N VAL A 365 -17.24 -6.44 20.07
CA VAL A 365 -16.97 -5.77 21.34
C VAL A 365 -15.62 -5.07 21.28
N SER A 366 -15.64 -3.76 21.55
CA SER A 366 -14.47 -2.91 21.71
C SER A 366 -14.41 -2.36 23.14
N TYR A 367 -13.24 -1.96 23.61
CA TYR A 367 -13.08 -1.31 24.91
C TYR A 367 -12.65 0.15 24.75
N TRP A 368 -13.35 1.04 25.46
CA TRP A 368 -12.95 2.42 25.67
C TRP A 368 -12.63 2.64 27.14
N GLY A 369 -11.33 2.69 27.47
CA GLY A 369 -10.89 2.61 28.86
C GLY A 369 -11.34 1.29 29.50
N GLN A 370 -12.22 1.38 30.51
CA GLN A 370 -12.82 0.22 31.18
C GLN A 370 -14.24 -0.09 30.69
N VAL A 371 -14.79 0.71 29.77
CA VAL A 371 -16.17 0.58 29.30
C VAL A 371 -16.22 -0.31 28.05
N PRO A 372 -16.95 -1.44 28.08
CA PRO A 372 -17.15 -2.27 26.90
C PRO A 372 -18.23 -1.66 26.00
N LEU A 373 -17.86 -1.33 24.77
CA LEU A 373 -18.75 -0.88 23.71
C LEU A 373 -19.14 -2.07 22.84
N LYS A 374 -20.43 -2.34 22.72
CA LYS A 374 -20.96 -3.52 22.00
C LYS A 374 -21.77 -3.09 20.79
N SER A 375 -21.54 -3.73 19.66
CA SER A 375 -22.32 -3.50 18.44
C SER A 375 -23.77 -3.98 18.60
N SER A 376 -24.65 -3.66 17.65
CA SER A 376 -25.85 -4.47 17.42
C SER A 376 -25.45 -5.89 17.00
N LYS A 377 -26.34 -6.86 17.19
CA LYS A 377 -26.07 -8.26 16.87
C LYS A 377 -26.35 -8.53 15.40
N ALA A 378 -25.41 -9.16 14.70
CA ALA A 378 -25.69 -9.83 13.43
C ALA A 378 -26.36 -11.18 13.72
N ILE A 379 -27.47 -11.48 13.04
CA ILE A 379 -28.26 -12.69 13.26
C ILE A 379 -28.30 -13.50 11.98
N LEU A 380 -28.02 -14.80 12.08
CA LEU A 380 -28.11 -15.75 10.98
C LEU A 380 -28.94 -16.95 11.41
N GLN A 381 -29.87 -17.38 10.57
CA GLN A 381 -30.62 -18.62 10.73
C GLN A 381 -30.20 -19.60 9.64
N PHE A 382 -29.91 -20.85 10.01
CA PHE A 382 -29.53 -21.90 9.06
C PHE A 382 -30.03 -23.27 9.53
N THR A 383 -30.10 -24.22 8.60
CA THR A 383 -30.47 -25.61 8.87
C THR A 383 -29.32 -26.54 8.50
N THR A 384 -29.11 -27.59 9.28
CA THR A 384 -28.02 -28.56 9.08
C THR A 384 -28.48 -29.78 8.26
N SER A 385 -28.92 -29.60 7.02
CA SER A 385 -29.43 -30.72 6.22
C SER A 385 -28.41 -31.31 5.25
N GLN A 386 -28.29 -32.65 5.24
CA GLN A 386 -27.64 -33.41 4.17
C GLN A 386 -28.51 -33.41 2.91
N THR A 387 -28.67 -32.26 2.27
CA THR A 387 -29.33 -32.21 0.96
C THR A 387 -28.28 -32.49 -0.11
N GLN A 388 -28.34 -33.68 -0.71
CA GLN A 388 -27.63 -34.00 -1.96
C GLN A 388 -28.13 -33.04 -3.04
N SER A 389 -27.47 -31.89 -3.21
CA SER A 389 -27.66 -31.08 -4.40
C SER A 389 -26.82 -31.69 -5.53
N ASP A 390 -27.41 -32.65 -6.23
CA ASP A 390 -27.05 -33.01 -7.60
C ASP A 390 -27.29 -31.78 -8.49
N LEU A 391 -26.25 -30.97 -8.68
CA LEU A 391 -26.12 -30.02 -9.77
C LEU A 391 -24.67 -30.07 -10.29
N GLU A 392 -24.48 -30.82 -11.38
CA GLU A 392 -23.34 -30.75 -12.31
C GLU A 392 -23.00 -29.29 -12.75
N PRO A 393 -21.83 -29.01 -13.36
CA PRO A 393 -20.49 -29.44 -13.00
C PRO A 393 -19.44 -28.29 -13.09
N THR A 394 -18.39 -28.41 -12.28
CA THR A 394 -16.98 -28.14 -12.61
C THR A 394 -16.57 -26.78 -13.21
N VAL A 395 -16.16 -25.86 -12.33
CA VAL A 395 -14.87 -25.13 -12.47
C VAL A 395 -14.25 -25.03 -11.08
N SER A 396 -13.24 -25.84 -10.82
CA SER A 396 -12.54 -25.91 -9.54
C SER A 396 -11.75 -24.62 -9.28
N PRO A 397 -11.99 -23.86 -8.19
CA PRO A 397 -10.98 -22.96 -7.67
C PRO A 397 -10.10 -23.77 -6.71
N VAL A 398 -8.83 -23.85 -7.05
CA VAL A 398 -7.73 -24.43 -6.27
C VAL A 398 -7.87 -24.11 -4.78
N PHE A 399 -8.02 -25.16 -3.96
CA PHE A 399 -7.93 -25.07 -2.50
C PHE A 399 -6.52 -24.62 -2.11
N ILE A 400 -6.40 -23.33 -1.84
CA ILE A 400 -5.26 -22.77 -1.13
C ILE A 400 -5.50 -23.05 0.35
N LYS A 401 -4.79 -24.05 0.92
CA LYS A 401 -4.71 -24.25 2.37
C LYS A 401 -4.45 -22.90 3.05
N PRO A 402 -5.24 -22.50 4.08
CA PRO A 402 -4.97 -21.29 4.83
C PRO A 402 -3.59 -21.45 5.46
N GLN A 403 -2.65 -20.64 5.00
CA GLN A 403 -1.40 -20.42 5.72
C GLN A 403 -1.83 -19.81 7.07
N SER A 404 -1.45 -20.43 8.18
CA SER A 404 -1.85 -19.98 9.50
C SER A 404 -1.32 -18.56 9.72
N ASP A 405 -2.19 -17.54 9.61
CA ASP A 405 -1.91 -16.12 9.89
C ASP A 405 -1.46 -15.84 11.34
N LEU A 406 -1.26 -16.89 12.13
CA LEU A 406 -0.90 -16.80 13.55
C LEU A 406 0.59 -16.94 13.82
N LEU A 407 1.36 -17.48 12.86
CA LEU A 407 2.80 -17.69 12.97
C LEU A 407 3.51 -17.19 11.71
N ASP A 408 4.23 -16.09 11.85
CA ASP A 408 5.02 -15.48 10.78
C ASP A 408 6.52 -15.76 10.96
N VAL A 409 7.23 -15.92 9.85
CA VAL A 409 8.67 -16.17 9.83
C VAL A 409 9.33 -15.08 9.00
N GLY A 410 10.19 -14.28 9.64
CA GLY A 410 10.96 -13.26 8.95
C GLY A 410 11.98 -13.84 7.97
N THR A 411 12.60 -12.98 7.17
CA THR A 411 13.65 -13.38 6.23
C THR A 411 14.90 -13.84 6.99
N PRO A 412 15.48 -15.03 6.70
CA PRO A 412 16.75 -15.44 7.28
C PRO A 412 17.87 -14.45 6.93
N PHE A 413 18.66 -14.07 7.93
CA PHE A 413 19.75 -13.11 7.80
C PHE A 413 21.02 -13.66 8.44
N TYR A 414 22.18 -13.22 7.95
CA TYR A 414 23.47 -13.65 8.48
C TYR A 414 24.06 -12.55 9.36
N GLN A 415 24.19 -12.82 10.65
CA GLN A 415 24.69 -11.88 11.65
C GLN A 415 25.56 -12.62 12.68
N ASP A 416 26.66 -12.00 13.10
CA ASP A 416 27.59 -12.53 14.12
C ASP A 416 28.11 -13.95 13.81
N GLY A 417 28.40 -14.22 12.53
CA GLY A 417 28.96 -15.50 12.07
C GLY A 417 27.95 -16.65 11.96
N GLN A 418 26.66 -16.39 12.19
CA GLN A 418 25.61 -17.41 12.13
C GLN A 418 24.44 -16.97 11.25
N LEU A 419 23.80 -17.93 10.60
CA LEU A 419 22.52 -17.71 9.93
C LEU A 419 21.40 -17.75 10.98
N GLN A 420 20.57 -16.73 11.00
CA GLN A 420 19.51 -16.52 11.98
C GLN A 420 18.18 -16.22 11.30
N VAL A 421 17.07 -16.50 11.96
CA VAL A 421 15.72 -16.07 11.54
C VAL A 421 14.91 -15.68 12.76
N ARG A 422 13.99 -14.72 12.61
CA ARG A 422 13.03 -14.36 13.67
C ARG A 422 11.66 -14.92 13.34
N VAL A 423 11.06 -15.63 14.29
CA VAL A 423 9.68 -16.12 14.21
C VAL A 423 8.80 -15.32 15.16
N TYR A 424 7.59 -14.99 14.73
CA TYR A 424 6.63 -14.15 15.46
C TYR A 424 5.29 -14.87 15.56
N TRP A 425 4.62 -14.80 16.71
CA TRP A 425 3.29 -15.38 16.87
C TRP A 425 2.36 -14.48 17.66
N LYS A 426 1.06 -14.59 17.39
CA LYS A 426 0.05 -13.88 18.19
C LYS A 426 -0.27 -14.68 19.46
N LYS A 427 -0.29 -14.00 20.61
CA LYS A 427 -0.71 -14.58 21.90
C LYS A 427 -2.22 -14.85 21.87
N LYS A 428 -2.62 -16.12 21.69
CA LYS A 428 -4.03 -16.54 21.73
C LYS A 428 -4.66 -16.43 23.13
N ASP A 429 -3.92 -16.88 24.14
CA ASP A 429 -4.38 -16.92 25.52
C ASP A 429 -3.56 -15.93 26.38
N PRO A 430 -4.17 -14.87 26.94
CA PRO A 430 -3.51 -13.89 27.79
C PRO A 430 -2.81 -14.49 29.03
N THR A 431 -3.24 -15.66 29.50
CA THR A 431 -2.72 -16.33 30.71
C THR A 431 -1.40 -17.05 30.49
N VAL A 432 -1.03 -17.34 29.24
CA VAL A 432 0.22 -18.03 28.88
C VAL A 432 1.39 -17.06 28.98
N ASN A 433 2.26 -17.23 29.98
CA ASN A 433 3.42 -16.34 30.16
C ASN A 433 4.72 -16.89 29.56
N ARG A 434 4.72 -18.12 29.04
CA ARG A 434 5.92 -18.79 28.52
C ARG A 434 5.57 -19.67 27.32
N TYR A 435 6.41 -19.62 26.28
CA TYR A 435 6.32 -20.44 25.08
C TYR A 435 7.57 -21.29 24.91
N ARG A 436 7.39 -22.55 24.50
CA ARG A 436 8.46 -23.47 24.07
C ARG A 436 8.50 -23.47 22.55
N VAL A 437 9.63 -23.06 21.98
CA VAL A 437 9.87 -23.05 20.53
C VAL A 437 10.86 -24.15 20.20
N GLN A 438 10.55 -25.01 19.23
CA GLN A 438 11.40 -26.11 18.77
C GLN A 438 11.60 -26.01 17.26
N TRP A 439 12.81 -26.28 16.75
CA TRP A 439 13.06 -26.28 15.31
C TRP A 439 14.03 -27.38 14.90
N ALA A 440 13.83 -27.93 13.70
CA ALA A 440 14.70 -28.95 13.11
C ALA A 440 14.72 -28.85 11.58
N PRO A 441 15.85 -29.18 10.92
CA PRO A 441 15.88 -29.29 9.46
C PRO A 441 15.09 -30.52 9.01
N GLU A 442 14.10 -30.34 8.13
CA GLU A 442 13.40 -31.44 7.45
C GLU A 442 14.24 -32.02 6.31
N PHE A 443 14.91 -31.16 5.54
CA PHE A 443 15.91 -31.57 4.55
C PHE A 443 16.93 -30.45 4.33
N CYS A 444 18.15 -30.82 3.96
CA CYS A 444 19.23 -29.92 3.58
C CYS A 444 19.86 -30.38 2.27
N SER A 445 20.22 -29.45 1.39
CA SER A 445 20.94 -29.80 0.15
C SER A 445 22.30 -30.45 0.42
N HIS A 446 22.94 -30.12 1.55
CA HIS A 446 24.14 -30.78 2.03
C HIS A 446 23.74 -31.71 3.17
N ASN A 447 23.91 -33.02 2.98
CA ASN A 447 23.39 -34.15 3.75
C ASN A 447 23.83 -34.21 5.25
N ARG A 448 23.68 -33.12 6.00
CA ARG A 448 24.02 -32.98 7.42
C ARG A 448 22.74 -32.76 8.21
N SER A 449 22.22 -33.84 8.79
CA SER A 449 21.10 -33.77 9.74
C SER A 449 21.58 -33.21 11.09
N ARG A 450 21.24 -31.96 11.41
CA ARG A 450 21.41 -31.42 12.77
C ARG A 450 20.22 -31.85 13.64
N THR A 451 20.48 -32.13 14.91
CA THR A 451 19.47 -32.48 15.92
C THR A 451 18.51 -31.32 16.17
N GLN A 452 17.28 -31.65 16.59
CA GLN A 452 16.24 -30.68 16.97
C GLN A 452 16.73 -29.73 18.09
N GLU A 453 16.63 -28.42 17.86
CA GLU A 453 16.95 -27.38 18.83
C GLU A 453 15.68 -26.85 19.51
N LYS A 454 15.81 -26.28 20.71
CA LYS A 454 14.69 -25.78 21.51
C LYS A 454 15.07 -24.58 22.36
N LEU A 455 14.15 -23.64 22.55
CA LEU A 455 14.26 -22.53 23.51
C LEU A 455 12.92 -22.28 24.22
N ILE A 456 12.97 -21.59 25.36
CA ILE A 456 11.78 -21.12 26.07
C ILE A 456 11.87 -19.60 26.15
N THR A 457 10.82 -18.89 25.73
CA THR A 457 10.74 -17.43 25.76
C THR A 457 9.48 -16.96 26.48
N GLN A 458 9.53 -15.75 27.03
CA GLN A 458 8.36 -15.03 27.57
C GLN A 458 7.78 -14.04 26.55
N GLU A 459 8.53 -13.75 25.49
CA GLU A 459 8.14 -12.85 24.40
C GLU A 459 7.22 -13.55 23.39
N ASN A 460 6.55 -12.76 22.55
CA ASN A 460 5.73 -13.23 21.42
C ASN A 460 6.56 -13.45 20.13
N PHE A 461 7.88 -13.55 20.27
CA PHE A 461 8.82 -13.81 19.19
C PHE A 461 10.01 -14.63 19.70
N ALA A 462 10.73 -15.28 18.79
CA ALA A 462 11.99 -15.94 19.07
C ALA A 462 12.98 -15.75 17.92
N SER A 463 14.26 -15.50 18.26
CA SER A 463 15.36 -15.49 17.30
C SER A 463 16.00 -16.88 17.29
N LEU A 464 15.87 -17.60 16.17
CA LEU A 464 16.50 -18.91 15.96
C LEU A 464 17.87 -18.68 15.30
N SER A 465 18.94 -19.12 15.94
CA SER A 465 20.32 -18.97 15.45
C SER A 465 20.94 -20.33 15.09
N GLY A 466 22.14 -20.32 14.51
CA GLY A 466 22.85 -21.55 14.14
C GLY A 466 22.22 -22.35 12.99
N LEU A 467 21.46 -21.70 12.11
CA LEU A 467 20.83 -22.35 10.97
C LEU A 467 21.87 -22.70 9.89
N GLN A 468 21.63 -23.78 9.16
CA GLN A 468 22.45 -24.18 8.01
C GLN A 468 21.92 -23.53 6.73
N PHE A 469 22.79 -23.29 5.77
CA PHE A 469 22.41 -22.80 4.43
C PHE A 469 21.70 -23.90 3.63
N SER A 470 20.81 -23.51 2.71
CA SER A 470 20.12 -24.43 1.78
C SER A 470 19.38 -25.59 2.46
N CYS A 471 18.66 -25.28 3.54
CA CYS A 471 17.85 -26.22 4.32
C CYS A 471 16.40 -25.74 4.48
N LYS A 472 15.46 -26.69 4.49
CA LYS A 472 14.08 -26.49 4.95
C LYS A 472 14.01 -26.82 6.44
N TYR A 473 13.56 -25.88 7.24
CA TYR A 473 13.35 -26.05 8.68
C TYR A 473 11.87 -26.10 9.00
N LYS A 474 11.50 -26.92 9.98
CA LYS A 474 10.19 -26.92 10.64
C LYS A 474 10.32 -26.30 12.01
N VAL A 475 9.46 -25.34 12.34
CA VAL A 475 9.37 -24.69 13.65
C VAL A 475 8.05 -25.06 14.29
N ILE A 476 8.08 -25.36 15.59
CA ILE A 476 6.95 -25.80 16.40
C ILE A 476 6.90 -24.93 17.66
N ILE A 477 5.76 -24.31 17.95
CA ILE A 477 5.55 -23.43 19.11
C ILE A 477 4.46 -24.04 19.99
N GLN A 478 4.75 -24.15 21.28
CA GLN A 478 3.85 -24.73 22.27
C GLN A 478 3.77 -23.84 23.54
N PRO A 479 2.57 -23.50 24.03
CA PRO A 479 2.37 -22.87 25.34
C PRO A 479 2.95 -23.72 26.48
N VAL A 480 3.64 -23.11 27.45
CA VAL A 480 4.15 -23.78 28.65
C VAL A 480 3.31 -23.38 29.86
N GLY A 481 2.82 -24.35 30.63
CA GLY A 481 2.12 -24.11 31.92
C GLY A 481 0.63 -24.46 31.92
N LEU A 482 0.02 -24.74 30.77
CA LEU A 482 -1.34 -25.26 30.69
C LEU A 482 -1.33 -26.78 30.88
N LYS A 483 -1.95 -27.27 31.97
CA LYS A 483 -2.32 -28.69 32.11
C LYS A 483 -3.48 -28.97 31.15
N GLY A 484 -3.17 -29.48 29.96
CA GLY A 484 -4.17 -29.79 28.92
C GLY A 484 -3.49 -29.90 27.55
N ARG A 485 -4.25 -30.36 26.54
CA ARG A 485 -3.80 -30.40 25.13
C ARG A 485 -3.56 -28.98 24.62
N ALA A 486 -2.40 -28.40 24.91
CA ALA A 486 -2.04 -27.08 24.43
C ALA A 486 -1.91 -27.13 22.90
N GLN A 487 -2.61 -26.22 22.19
CA GLN A 487 -2.56 -26.15 20.74
C GLN A 487 -1.12 -25.87 20.28
N VAL A 488 -0.57 -26.80 19.52
CA VAL A 488 0.78 -26.71 18.96
C VAL A 488 0.68 -26.06 17.59
N GLU A 489 1.37 -24.95 17.40
CA GLU A 489 1.45 -24.29 16.09
C GLU A 489 2.75 -24.69 15.40
N SER A 490 2.71 -24.87 14.08
CA SER A 490 3.92 -25.19 13.32
C SER A 490 3.93 -24.51 11.96
N THR A 491 5.11 -24.13 11.52
CA THR A 491 5.36 -23.59 10.18
C THR A 491 6.67 -24.13 9.64
N THR A 492 6.94 -23.95 8.35
CA THR A 492 8.20 -24.31 7.73
C THR A 492 8.78 -23.13 6.98
N PHE A 493 10.10 -22.97 7.02
CA PHE A 493 10.81 -21.93 6.28
C PHE A 493 12.06 -22.51 5.61
N TYR A 494 12.57 -21.82 4.59
CA TYR A 494 13.78 -22.21 3.89
C TYR A 494 14.90 -21.21 4.17
N THR A 495 16.12 -21.73 4.23
CA THR A 495 17.34 -20.93 4.39
C THR A 495 18.00 -20.74 3.03
N PRO A 496 18.53 -19.54 2.73
CA PRO A 496 19.23 -19.26 1.48
C PRO A 496 20.54 -20.05 1.38
N SER A 497 21.08 -20.13 0.16
CA SER A 497 22.42 -20.69 -0.04
C SER A 497 23.51 -19.73 0.47
N CYS A 498 24.69 -20.27 0.79
CA CYS A 498 25.82 -19.43 1.20
C CYS A 498 26.20 -18.42 0.12
N ALA A 499 26.13 -18.80 -1.17
CA ALA A 499 26.39 -17.91 -2.29
C ALA A 499 25.38 -16.75 -2.38
N THR A 500 24.11 -17.01 -2.07
CA THR A 500 23.04 -15.99 -2.08
C THR A 500 23.23 -14.94 -0.99
N ILE A 501 23.72 -15.33 0.19
CA ILE A 501 24.06 -14.37 1.26
C ILE A 501 25.37 -13.65 0.95
N GLN A 502 26.38 -14.36 0.45
CA GLN A 502 27.68 -13.79 0.08
C GLN A 502 27.56 -12.68 -0.97
N SER A 503 26.66 -12.82 -1.95
CA SER A 503 26.45 -11.80 -3.00
C SER A 503 25.79 -10.51 -2.48
N LYS A 504 25.14 -10.56 -1.32
CA LYS A 504 24.48 -9.41 -0.67
C LYS A 504 25.24 -8.85 0.53
N SER A 505 26.30 -9.53 0.99
CA SER A 505 27.09 -9.14 2.15
C SER A 505 28.32 -8.33 1.74
N PRO A 506 28.56 -7.14 2.33
CA PRO A 506 29.81 -6.40 2.10
C PRO A 506 31.03 -7.08 2.74
N LYS A 507 30.84 -8.00 3.69
CA LYS A 507 31.93 -8.76 4.33
C LYS A 507 31.94 -10.22 3.82
N PRO A 508 33.12 -10.81 3.57
CA PRO A 508 33.22 -12.22 3.22
C PRO A 508 32.73 -13.11 4.36
N ILE A 509 31.96 -14.13 3.98
CA ILE A 509 31.36 -15.14 4.84
C ILE A 509 32.13 -16.44 4.59
N PRO A 510 32.54 -17.17 5.64
CA PRO A 510 33.22 -18.45 5.47
C PRO A 510 32.27 -19.52 4.91
N CYS A 511 32.09 -19.53 3.59
CA CYS A 511 31.44 -20.61 2.87
C CYS A 511 32.45 -21.75 2.69
N SER A 512 32.19 -22.94 3.26
CA SER A 512 33.02 -24.12 3.00
C SER A 512 33.01 -24.42 1.50
N SER A 513 34.17 -24.25 0.88
CA SER A 513 34.43 -24.27 -0.56
C SER A 513 34.25 -25.66 -1.16
N VAL A 514 33.48 -25.74 -2.25
CA VAL A 514 33.91 -26.37 -3.50
C VAL A 514 33.22 -25.60 -4.63
N PRO A 515 33.92 -25.06 -5.64
CA PRO A 515 33.28 -24.49 -6.82
C PRO A 515 32.69 -25.65 -7.64
N VAL A 516 31.48 -26.08 -7.29
CA VAL A 516 30.71 -26.99 -8.15
C VAL A 516 30.19 -26.14 -9.29
N VAL A 517 30.68 -26.42 -10.51
CA VAL A 517 30.08 -25.93 -11.76
C VAL A 517 28.63 -26.42 -11.76
N GLN A 518 27.70 -25.57 -11.31
CA GLN A 518 26.31 -25.94 -11.22
C GLN A 518 25.77 -26.13 -12.64
N PRO A 519 25.04 -27.23 -12.92
CA PRO A 519 24.33 -27.38 -14.17
C PRO A 519 23.46 -26.13 -14.37
N LYS A 520 23.61 -25.45 -15.52
CA LYS A 520 22.75 -24.29 -15.83
C LYS A 520 21.31 -24.79 -15.87
N VAL A 521 20.54 -24.43 -14.85
CA VAL A 521 19.10 -24.65 -14.84
C VAL A 521 18.52 -23.75 -15.93
N LEU A 522 18.02 -24.37 -17.00
CA LEU A 522 17.48 -23.66 -18.16
C LEU A 522 16.00 -23.35 -17.98
N VAL A 523 15.33 -23.98 -17.01
CA VAL A 523 13.93 -23.71 -16.69
C VAL A 523 13.80 -22.28 -16.15
N LYS A 524 12.95 -21.49 -16.78
CA LYS A 524 12.66 -20.12 -16.37
C LYS A 524 11.15 -19.87 -16.34
N ALA A 525 10.73 -18.95 -15.49
CA ALA A 525 9.37 -18.46 -15.53
C ALA A 525 9.21 -17.56 -16.77
N GLU A 526 8.08 -17.66 -17.45
CA GLU A 526 7.70 -16.84 -18.59
C GLU A 526 6.27 -16.32 -18.38
N ASN A 527 5.87 -15.34 -19.18
CA ASN A 527 4.50 -14.80 -19.16
C ASN A 527 4.03 -14.40 -17.75
N LEU A 528 4.89 -13.74 -16.96
CA LEU A 528 4.50 -13.18 -15.67
C LEU A 528 3.32 -12.22 -15.91
N THR A 529 2.16 -12.54 -15.36
CA THR A 529 0.94 -11.73 -15.43
C THR A 529 0.51 -11.32 -14.04
N ALA A 530 -0.20 -10.19 -13.94
CA ALA A 530 -0.82 -9.73 -12.72
C ALA A 530 -2.27 -9.35 -13.01
N ALA A 531 -3.19 -9.80 -12.16
CA ALA A 531 -4.55 -9.32 -12.09
C ALA A 531 -4.72 -8.65 -10.73
N PHE A 532 -5.27 -7.44 -10.72
CA PHE A 532 -5.46 -6.68 -9.48
C PHE A 532 -6.94 -6.56 -9.20
N SER A 533 -7.35 -6.89 -7.97
CA SER A 533 -8.65 -6.53 -7.44
C SER A 533 -8.45 -5.40 -6.43
N VAL A 534 -9.29 -4.37 -6.53
CA VAL A 534 -9.32 -3.27 -5.57
C VAL A 534 -10.62 -3.41 -4.80
N TYR A 535 -10.49 -3.66 -3.50
CA TYR A 535 -11.64 -3.73 -2.60
C TYR A 535 -11.42 -2.74 -1.47
N LEU A 536 -12.29 -1.72 -1.38
CA LEU A 536 -12.25 -0.68 -0.34
C LEU A 536 -10.87 -0.01 -0.16
N GLY A 537 -10.14 0.19 -1.26
CA GLY A 537 -8.81 0.82 -1.26
C GLY A 537 -7.63 -0.13 -1.01
N ASN A 538 -7.88 -1.38 -0.60
CA ASN A 538 -6.84 -2.40 -0.56
C ASN A 538 -6.68 -3.03 -1.93
N VAL A 539 -5.44 -3.06 -2.44
CA VAL A 539 -5.10 -3.76 -3.68
C VAL A 539 -4.63 -5.16 -3.34
N THR A 540 -5.32 -6.15 -3.90
CA THR A 540 -4.86 -7.53 -3.91
C THR A 540 -4.36 -7.85 -5.32
N GLY A 541 -3.08 -8.18 -5.44
CA GLY A 541 -2.46 -8.62 -6.68
C GLY A 541 -2.42 -10.14 -6.75
N LEU A 542 -3.04 -10.72 -7.78
CA LEU A 542 -2.86 -12.10 -8.18
C LEU A 542 -1.80 -12.13 -9.27
N PHE A 543 -0.59 -12.57 -8.92
CA PHE A 543 0.50 -12.78 -9.84
C PHE A 543 0.53 -14.23 -10.30
N SER A 544 0.72 -14.46 -11.59
CA SER A 544 0.84 -15.81 -12.16
C SER A 544 1.91 -15.85 -13.22
N TRP A 545 2.45 -17.04 -13.48
CA TRP A 545 3.46 -17.25 -14.53
C TRP A 545 3.28 -18.63 -15.16
N VAL A 546 3.83 -18.76 -16.35
CA VAL A 546 4.00 -20.04 -17.04
C VAL A 546 5.44 -20.48 -16.86
N VAL A 547 5.70 -21.78 -16.87
CA VAL A 547 7.06 -22.31 -16.82
C VAL A 547 7.41 -22.81 -18.21
N ALA A 548 8.44 -22.24 -18.82
CA ALA A 548 9.00 -22.80 -20.04
C ALA A 548 9.84 -24.02 -19.66
N MET A 549 9.29 -25.21 -19.89
CA MET A 549 10.03 -26.46 -19.71
C MET A 549 10.90 -26.67 -20.96
N PRO A 550 12.25 -26.62 -20.84
CA PRO A 550 13.12 -26.98 -21.94
C PRO A 550 12.92 -28.46 -22.31
N GLN A 551 13.34 -28.87 -23.50
CA GLN A 551 13.17 -30.24 -24.05
C GLN A 551 13.69 -31.38 -23.13
N GLN A 552 14.44 -31.07 -22.07
CA GLN A 552 14.86 -32.02 -21.04
C GLN A 552 14.00 -31.88 -19.76
N PRO A 553 13.51 -32.98 -19.17
CA PRO A 553 12.67 -32.97 -18.00
C PRO A 553 13.47 -32.57 -16.74
N GLN A 554 13.62 -31.28 -16.49
CA GLN A 554 14.08 -30.77 -15.19
C GLN A 554 12.86 -30.66 -14.27
N GLN A 555 12.83 -31.46 -13.20
CA GLN A 555 11.73 -31.45 -12.24
C GLN A 555 11.76 -30.17 -11.41
N VAL A 556 10.73 -29.34 -11.58
CA VAL A 556 10.51 -28.14 -10.76
C VAL A 556 10.17 -28.59 -9.34
N THR A 557 10.89 -28.08 -8.35
CA THR A 557 10.68 -28.34 -6.91
C THR A 557 10.06 -27.15 -6.18
N GLY A 558 9.91 -26.00 -6.86
CA GLY A 558 9.23 -24.83 -6.34
C GLY A 558 9.56 -23.55 -7.09
N TYR A 559 9.12 -22.42 -6.56
CA TYR A 559 9.40 -21.09 -7.09
C TYR A 559 9.85 -20.18 -5.96
N GLN A 560 10.95 -19.46 -6.11
CA GLN A 560 11.26 -18.33 -5.24
C GLN A 560 10.65 -17.09 -5.87
N VAL A 561 9.66 -16.51 -5.19
CA VAL A 561 8.96 -15.32 -5.65
C VAL A 561 9.29 -14.18 -4.72
N THR A 562 9.85 -13.12 -5.27
CA THR A 562 10.22 -11.91 -4.54
C THR A 562 9.41 -10.76 -5.11
N TRP A 563 8.74 -9.99 -4.26
CA TRP A 563 8.08 -8.75 -4.67
C TRP A 563 8.57 -7.59 -3.82
N ALA A 564 8.78 -6.45 -4.46
CA ALA A 564 9.19 -5.24 -3.79
C ALA A 564 8.55 -4.03 -4.47
N GLU A 565 8.16 -3.06 -3.66
CA GLU A 565 7.81 -1.74 -4.17
C GLU A 565 9.07 -1.08 -4.75
N VAL A 566 8.97 -0.58 -5.97
CA VAL A 566 10.09 0.06 -6.67
C VAL A 566 10.16 1.52 -6.23
N ILE A 567 10.91 1.79 -5.15
CA ILE A 567 11.11 3.14 -4.64
C ILE A 567 12.01 3.93 -5.59
N THR A 568 11.48 4.96 -6.23
CA THR A 568 12.19 5.77 -7.24
C THR A 568 13.02 6.94 -6.65
N GLU A 569 13.11 7.07 -5.32
CA GLU A 569 13.90 8.09 -4.60
C GLU A 569 14.78 7.51 -3.48
N SER A 570 16.08 7.77 -3.53
CA SER A 570 17.04 7.44 -2.46
C SER A 570 16.80 8.33 -1.22
N ARG A 571 16.13 7.82 -0.19
CA ARG A 571 16.05 8.50 1.12
C ARG A 571 17.46 8.62 1.71
N ARG A 572 18.03 9.83 1.66
CA ARG A 572 19.07 10.27 2.61
C ARG A 572 18.39 10.46 3.96
N ASN A 573 18.33 9.40 4.76
CA ASN A 573 18.45 9.43 6.23
C ASN A 573 18.19 8.02 6.77
N ASN A 574 19.17 7.52 7.53
CA ASN A 574 19.16 6.23 8.21
C ASN A 574 18.03 6.18 9.24
N LEU A 575 16.97 5.40 9.02
CA LEU A 575 16.27 4.56 10.00
C LEU A 575 15.22 3.69 9.27
N PRO A 576 15.00 2.42 9.67
CA PRO A 576 14.59 1.35 8.76
C PRO A 576 13.09 1.08 8.86
N ASN A 577 12.30 1.43 7.84
CA ASN A 577 10.93 0.91 7.63
C ASN A 577 10.44 1.14 6.17
N SER A 578 11.34 1.20 5.18
CA SER A 578 10.93 1.12 3.77
C SER A 578 10.49 -0.32 3.51
N LEU A 579 9.28 -0.54 2.96
CA LEU A 579 8.74 -1.87 2.65
C LEU A 579 9.86 -2.80 2.16
N ILE A 580 10.26 -3.69 3.06
CA ILE A 580 11.34 -4.65 2.87
C ILE A 580 10.88 -5.55 1.72
N SER A 581 11.74 -5.76 0.73
CA SER A 581 11.53 -6.78 -0.30
C SER A 581 11.02 -8.06 0.36
N GLN A 582 9.79 -8.45 0.03
CA GLN A 582 9.17 -9.66 0.57
C GLN A 582 9.47 -10.80 -0.39
N SER A 583 9.78 -11.97 0.16
CA SER A 583 10.08 -13.17 -0.63
C SER A 583 9.40 -14.39 -0.03
N GLN A 584 8.80 -15.21 -0.88
CA GLN A 584 8.17 -16.46 -0.50
C GLN A 584 8.63 -17.59 -1.43
N ILE A 585 8.83 -18.77 -0.87
CA ILE A 585 9.05 -19.99 -1.66
C ILE A 585 7.71 -20.73 -1.81
N LEU A 586 7.28 -20.93 -3.04
CA LEU A 586 6.05 -21.63 -3.39
C LEU A 586 6.37 -23.08 -3.83
N PRO A 587 5.48 -24.04 -3.54
CA PRO A 587 5.63 -25.41 -4.02
C PRO A 587 5.45 -25.50 -5.54
N PRO A 588 5.92 -26.57 -6.20
CA PRO A 588 5.97 -26.65 -7.66
C PRO A 588 4.58 -26.65 -8.33
N GLU A 589 3.53 -27.03 -7.59
CA GLU A 589 2.13 -27.01 -8.04
C GLU A 589 1.51 -25.60 -8.01
N ARG A 590 2.18 -24.61 -7.41
CA ARG A 590 1.71 -23.21 -7.31
C ARG A 590 2.52 -22.27 -8.17
N ASN A 591 2.05 -22.04 -9.40
CA ASN A 591 2.52 -20.98 -10.30
C ASN A 591 1.73 -19.66 -10.14
N ILE A 592 1.12 -19.45 -8.98
CA ILE A 592 0.31 -18.27 -8.64
C ILE A 592 0.69 -17.79 -7.23
N LEU A 593 0.86 -16.48 -7.08
CA LEU A 593 1.06 -15.78 -5.80
C LEU A 593 -0.07 -14.74 -5.63
N VAL A 594 -0.72 -14.75 -4.47
CA VAL A 594 -1.68 -13.70 -4.08
C VAL A 594 -1.02 -12.82 -3.04
N VAL A 595 -0.89 -11.52 -3.31
CA VAL A 595 -0.34 -10.53 -2.38
C VAL A 595 -1.43 -9.50 -2.07
N SER A 596 -1.83 -9.43 -0.81
CA SER A 596 -2.76 -8.43 -0.30
C SER A 596 -2.01 -7.24 0.29
N GLY A 597 -2.65 -6.06 0.32
CA GLY A 597 -2.07 -4.87 0.94
C GLY A 597 -1.02 -4.17 0.07
N LEU A 598 -1.07 -4.35 -1.25
CA LEU A 598 -0.29 -3.54 -2.17
C LEU A 598 -0.83 -2.10 -2.18
N GLN A 599 0.05 -1.12 -2.31
CA GLN A 599 -0.33 0.29 -2.40
C GLN A 599 -1.00 0.57 -3.76
N LEU A 600 -2.01 1.45 -3.77
CA LEU A 600 -2.63 1.93 -5.01
C LEU A 600 -1.62 2.75 -5.82
N ALA A 601 -1.71 2.66 -7.16
CA ALA A 601 -0.87 3.41 -8.09
C ALA A 601 0.66 3.21 -7.95
N SER A 602 1.13 2.27 -7.13
CA SER A 602 2.56 1.97 -6.94
C SER A 602 3.10 0.97 -7.97
N LEU A 603 4.42 1.03 -8.20
CA LEU A 603 5.13 0.06 -9.02
C LEU A 603 5.67 -1.07 -8.14
N TYR A 604 5.29 -2.30 -8.44
CA TYR A 604 5.81 -3.49 -7.78
C TYR A 604 6.60 -4.33 -8.76
N ARG A 605 7.86 -4.62 -8.45
CA ARG A 605 8.68 -5.56 -9.21
C ARG A 605 8.46 -6.95 -8.62
N LEU A 606 7.88 -7.84 -9.42
CA LEU A 606 7.81 -9.27 -9.14
C LEU A 606 9.01 -9.94 -9.80
N GLU A 607 9.76 -10.74 -9.05
CA GLU A 607 10.86 -11.58 -9.53
C GLU A 607 10.55 -13.03 -9.17
N VAL A 608 10.55 -13.90 -10.18
CA VAL A 608 10.29 -15.33 -10.04
C VAL A 608 11.52 -16.09 -10.51
N GLN A 609 12.07 -16.93 -9.63
CA GLN A 609 13.10 -17.90 -9.94
C GLN A 609 12.52 -19.30 -9.80
N VAL A 610 12.64 -20.12 -10.84
CA VAL A 610 12.21 -21.52 -10.78
C VAL A 610 13.25 -22.31 -9.99
N ILE A 611 12.84 -23.07 -8.98
CA ILE A 611 13.71 -23.94 -8.20
C ILE A 611 13.55 -25.35 -8.77
N THR A 612 14.67 -25.99 -9.08
CA THR A 612 14.74 -27.40 -9.50
C THR A 612 15.68 -28.15 -8.57
N ALA A 613 15.69 -29.49 -8.66
CA ALA A 613 16.66 -30.30 -7.93
C ALA A 613 18.14 -29.93 -8.23
N ALA A 614 18.42 -29.32 -9.39
CA ALA A 614 19.76 -28.90 -9.80
C ALA A 614 20.14 -27.47 -9.33
N GLY A 615 19.19 -26.70 -8.79
CA GLY A 615 19.40 -25.33 -8.34
C GLY A 615 18.32 -24.36 -8.80
N GLN A 616 18.61 -23.07 -8.68
CA GLN A 616 17.71 -21.99 -9.10
C GLN A 616 17.97 -21.64 -10.58
N GLY A 617 16.90 -21.62 -11.37
CA GLY A 617 16.89 -21.09 -12.73
C GLY A 617 17.10 -19.58 -12.77
N PRO A 618 17.27 -19.01 -13.97
CA PRO A 618 17.40 -17.57 -14.14
C PRO A 618 16.17 -16.85 -13.58
N ALA A 619 16.41 -15.68 -12.98
CA ALA A 619 15.35 -14.81 -12.48
C ALA A 619 14.62 -14.15 -13.64
N THR A 620 13.30 -14.37 -13.70
CA THR A 620 12.43 -13.59 -14.57
C THR A 620 11.73 -12.55 -13.72
N SER A 621 11.93 -11.27 -14.02
CA SER A 621 11.25 -10.19 -13.31
C SER A 621 10.35 -9.37 -14.22
N ARG A 622 9.22 -8.93 -13.70
CA ARG A 622 8.32 -8.00 -14.36
C ARG A 622 7.82 -6.98 -13.34
N THR A 623 7.85 -5.71 -13.74
CA THR A 623 7.25 -4.63 -12.94
C THR A 623 5.80 -4.46 -13.35
N PHE A 624 4.92 -4.48 -12.36
CA PHE A 624 3.50 -4.26 -12.53
C PHE A 624 3.08 -2.99 -11.81
N GLN A 625 2.17 -2.24 -12.44
CA GLN A 625 1.55 -1.09 -11.82
C GLN A 625 0.20 -1.51 -11.25
N THR A 626 0.01 -1.30 -9.95
CA THR A 626 -1.29 -1.49 -9.32
C THR A 626 -2.31 -0.45 -9.81
N PRO A 627 -3.62 -0.74 -9.84
CA PRO A 627 -4.64 0.17 -10.34
C PRO A 627 -4.65 1.51 -9.58
N THR A 628 -5.01 2.58 -10.28
CA THR A 628 -5.18 3.93 -9.71
C THR A 628 -6.57 4.14 -9.08
N HIS A 629 -7.58 3.39 -9.52
CA HIS A 629 -8.97 3.46 -9.03
C HIS A 629 -9.65 2.09 -9.04
N SER A 630 -10.64 1.90 -8.18
CA SER A 630 -11.61 0.81 -8.27
C SER A 630 -12.46 0.99 -9.53
N LYS A 631 -12.10 0.36 -10.65
CA LYS A 631 -13.09 0.18 -11.73
C LYS A 631 -14.16 -0.78 -11.21
N PRO A 632 -15.46 -0.45 -11.27
CA PRO A 632 -16.51 -1.42 -11.01
C PRO A 632 -16.35 -2.55 -12.04
N VAL A 633 -16.24 -3.79 -11.55
CA VAL A 633 -16.17 -4.98 -12.38
C VAL A 633 -17.47 -5.09 -13.16
N LEU A 634 -17.46 -4.72 -14.44
CA LEU A 634 -18.50 -5.14 -15.37
C LEU A 634 -18.40 -6.66 -15.49
N HIS A 635 -19.45 -7.36 -15.06
CA HIS A 635 -19.60 -8.80 -15.25
C HIS A 635 -19.37 -9.16 -16.71
N TYR A 636 -18.21 -9.75 -17.00
CA TYR A 636 -17.94 -10.39 -18.26
C TYR A 636 -18.65 -11.75 -18.27
N LYS A 637 -19.81 -11.83 -18.95
CA LYS A 637 -20.41 -13.11 -19.35
C LYS A 637 -19.68 -13.60 -20.62
N PRO A 638 -18.97 -14.74 -20.59
CA PRO A 638 -18.38 -15.30 -21.81
C PRO A 638 -19.50 -15.86 -22.69
N ARG A 639 -19.67 -15.35 -23.91
CA ARG A 639 -20.46 -16.02 -24.95
C ARG A 639 -19.66 -17.22 -25.48
N ILE A 640 -19.91 -18.41 -24.95
CA ILE A 640 -19.42 -19.67 -25.51
C ILE A 640 -20.21 -19.96 -26.79
N LYS A 641 -19.54 -19.88 -27.95
CA LYS A 641 -20.03 -20.52 -29.18
C LYS A 641 -19.68 -21.99 -29.12
N LYS A 642 -20.70 -22.85 -29.01
CA LYS A 642 -20.63 -24.30 -29.22
C LYS A 642 -20.06 -24.58 -30.62
N HIS A 643 -19.01 -25.39 -30.73
CA HIS A 643 -18.84 -26.37 -31.81
C HIS A 643 -17.61 -27.26 -31.57
N HIS A 644 -17.82 -28.57 -31.70
CA HIS A 644 -16.84 -29.67 -31.63
C HIS A 644 -16.29 -29.90 -30.20
N LEU A 645 -16.43 -31.08 -29.56
CA LEU A 645 -16.11 -32.39 -30.06
C LEU A 645 -16.71 -33.47 -29.12
N ARG A 646 -17.09 -34.59 -29.73
CA ARG A 646 -17.75 -35.76 -29.18
C ARG A 646 -16.67 -36.80 -28.83
N SER A 647 -16.86 -37.53 -27.71
CA SER A 647 -16.15 -38.77 -27.30
C SER A 647 -14.63 -38.63 -27.09
N VAL A 648 -14.03 -39.19 -26.04
CA VAL A 648 -13.94 -40.62 -25.74
C VAL A 648 -13.65 -40.82 -24.24
N ILE A 649 -14.33 -41.81 -23.69
CA ILE A 649 -14.30 -42.33 -22.32
C ILE A 649 -12.99 -43.09 -22.04
N GLU A 650 -12.56 -43.00 -20.79
CA GLU A 650 -11.54 -43.80 -20.11
C GLU A 650 -11.51 -45.30 -20.49
N ARG A 651 -10.28 -45.81 -20.62
CA ARG A 651 -9.89 -47.10 -20.06
C ARG A 651 -8.54 -46.91 -19.36
N HIS A 652 -8.57 -46.77 -18.04
CA HIS A 652 -7.77 -47.53 -17.07
C HIS A 652 -8.00 -47.04 -15.64
#